data_AF-A0A973GMV1-F1
#
_entry.id   AF-A0A973GMV1-F1
#
_cell.length_a   1.000
_cell.length_b   1.000
_cell.length_c   1.000
_cell.angle_alpha   90.00
_cell.angle_beta   90.00
_cell.angle_gamma   90.00
#
_symmetry.space_group_name_H-M   'P 1'
#
loop_
_entity.id
_entity.type
_entity.pdbx_description
1 polymer ?
#
loop_
_entity_poly.entity_id
_entity_poly.type
_entity_poly.pdbx_seq_one_letter_code
_entity_poly.pdbx_strand_id
1 'polypeptide(L)'
;MEPREKTEGDRYMAFRQFIEHERLIETAPSLHFLAEKSLEGRRGGSIYYGTGLTTPKAISTGVPFDMLGMMLTAEKARRVAGFDKVYHHIADTHAKTNAWINPAEVDAVCARTVSTLQAVSHNLGLDHFEFMLASTFDGTQEYQDLVDSFSESNEHEYVRREMADMEWYRTNADVRVKLGWIIQAKETNVGFDERRFDREYLRFHPGQMSFVYAKPGRTFDSSRPKASPYISIEGESRLMLEPGVDVAEVFESLSDPNLGGAKKHIESIVELYESLYGEIGQTDEEVTLASKVQSIIDRCFQGVSADVHPTSETVVNSSEAPKISKEFVGELVGNAQILIPENGVLDKLKSAEVLGKRLRVKMGFDPTSPDLHLGHAVSMQQLRRFQELGHLPVIIIGDFTGRIGDPTGRNKSRPLASPEALVENAKTYIDQLGKIVDTSDIEIHYNSEWLSEMNLSDVIHLLAQGTLSQVITRDDFRKRLDANSPIALHEIVYPFLQGMDSVAVNSDIEVGGVDQLYAFQAARMLQDNRGDDPQALVLMPLLRGLDGSNKMSKSLGNYVGLSDAPENMFGKIMSIPDTLIEEYLRLASSFDAVTIEDFVSRVNRGEDVMEVKIELAKNITATYHSDEEADKALEHFNNHFRSKRVEDQQFKQVEIPSDATSLVDILIAAGIAETRSQVRRFVDQGAVRIDGEKVAPGTAYDALPKVDGLKIRVGKTAFIETAVKS
;
A
#
# COMPACT_ATOMS: atom_id res chain seq x y z
N MET A 1 -26.22 58.85 -29.20
CA MET A 1 -26.87 58.49 -27.92
C MET A 1 -25.79 57.82 -27.10
N GLU A 2 -25.36 58.45 -26.01
CA GLU A 2 -24.45 57.78 -25.06
C GLU A 2 -25.11 56.50 -24.53
N PRO A 3 -24.37 55.39 -24.34
CA PRO A 3 -24.95 54.17 -23.80
C PRO A 3 -25.51 54.46 -22.41
N ARG A 4 -26.80 54.19 -22.20
CA ARG A 4 -27.46 54.30 -20.89
C ARG A 4 -26.65 53.48 -19.88
N GLU A 5 -26.20 54.10 -18.79
CA GLU A 5 -25.54 53.37 -17.69
C GLU A 5 -26.50 52.31 -17.13
N LYS A 6 -26.07 51.05 -17.10
CA LYS A 6 -26.84 49.95 -16.50
C LYS A 6 -27.00 50.22 -15.00
N THR A 7 -28.22 50.14 -14.48
CA THR A 7 -28.48 50.22 -13.04
C THR A 7 -27.97 48.96 -12.32
N GLU A 8 -27.83 49.00 -10.99
CA GLU A 8 -27.38 47.84 -10.19
C GLU A 8 -28.29 46.61 -10.41
N GLY A 9 -29.61 46.82 -10.43
CA GLY A 9 -30.58 45.77 -10.77
C GLY A 9 -30.40 45.21 -12.19
N ASP A 10 -30.00 46.05 -13.16
CA ASP A 10 -29.73 45.57 -14.52
C ASP A 10 -28.47 44.69 -14.59
N ARG A 11 -27.45 44.96 -13.75
CA ARG A 11 -26.23 44.12 -13.67
C ARG A 11 -26.55 42.75 -13.09
N TYR A 12 -27.26 42.72 -11.95
CA TYR A 12 -27.69 41.47 -11.33
C TYR A 12 -28.51 40.61 -12.29
N MET A 13 -29.52 41.21 -12.94
CA MET A 13 -30.37 40.50 -13.88
C MET A 13 -29.61 40.01 -15.12
N ALA A 14 -28.69 40.80 -15.67
CA ALA A 14 -27.86 40.37 -16.79
C ALA A 14 -26.93 39.20 -16.40
N PHE A 15 -26.33 39.26 -15.21
CA PHE A 15 -25.46 38.19 -14.72
C PHE A 15 -26.22 36.90 -14.42
N ARG A 16 -27.41 37.02 -13.80
CA ARG A 16 -28.34 35.92 -13.61
C ARG A 16 -28.75 35.27 -14.93
N GLN A 17 -29.10 36.07 -15.94
CA GLN A 17 -29.44 35.57 -17.28
C GLN A 17 -28.26 34.82 -17.92
N PHE A 18 -27.04 35.31 -17.74
CA PHE A 18 -25.85 34.59 -18.20
C PHE A 18 -25.71 33.22 -17.53
N ILE A 19 -25.86 33.13 -16.19
CA ILE A 19 -25.83 31.87 -15.44
C ILE A 19 -26.94 30.89 -15.91
N GLU A 20 -28.11 31.42 -16.29
CA GLU A 20 -29.25 30.62 -16.75
C GLU A 20 -29.04 30.01 -18.14
N HIS A 21 -28.21 30.62 -19.01
CA HIS A 21 -28.09 30.22 -20.41
C HIS A 21 -26.70 29.70 -20.80
N GLU A 22 -25.65 30.00 -20.04
CA GLU A 22 -24.28 29.57 -20.35
C GLU A 22 -24.14 28.05 -20.18
N ARG A 23 -23.78 27.37 -21.28
CA ARG A 23 -23.74 25.90 -21.35
C ARG A 23 -22.63 25.30 -20.49
N LEU A 24 -21.57 26.05 -20.21
CA LEU A 24 -20.48 25.62 -19.33
C LEU A 24 -20.76 25.82 -17.84
N ILE A 25 -21.88 26.45 -17.47
CA ILE A 25 -22.25 26.68 -16.06
C ILE A 25 -23.27 25.63 -15.60
N GLU A 26 -23.13 25.16 -14.36
CA GLU A 26 -24.15 24.40 -13.64
C GLU A 26 -25.16 25.36 -13.03
N THR A 27 -26.25 25.60 -13.76
CA THR A 27 -27.24 26.66 -13.48
C THR A 27 -27.86 26.58 -12.09
N ALA A 28 -28.42 25.44 -11.71
CA ALA A 28 -29.18 25.31 -10.46
C ALA A 28 -28.35 25.63 -9.20
N PRO A 29 -27.16 25.04 -8.98
CA PRO A 29 -26.32 25.40 -7.85
C PRO A 29 -25.81 26.85 -7.94
N SER A 30 -25.46 27.33 -9.13
CA SER A 30 -24.98 28.72 -9.29
C SER A 30 -26.05 29.74 -8.92
N LEU A 31 -27.31 29.52 -9.31
CA LEU A 31 -28.43 30.39 -8.92
C LEU A 31 -28.75 30.32 -7.43
N HIS A 32 -28.49 29.18 -6.78
CA HIS A 32 -28.69 29.02 -5.34
C HIS A 32 -27.70 29.87 -4.53
N PHE A 33 -26.46 29.97 -4.99
CA PHE A 33 -25.39 30.72 -4.32
C PHE A 33 -25.14 32.12 -4.92
N LEU A 34 -26.05 32.59 -5.78
CA LEU A 34 -26.01 33.94 -6.32
C LEU A 34 -26.55 34.93 -5.29
N ALA A 35 -25.71 35.84 -4.81
CA ALA A 35 -26.05 36.84 -3.80
C ALA A 35 -26.14 38.22 -4.44
N GLU A 36 -27.35 38.79 -4.52
CA GLU A 36 -27.59 40.14 -5.06
C GLU A 36 -26.70 41.19 -4.38
N LYS A 37 -26.64 41.16 -3.04
CA LYS A 37 -25.81 42.05 -2.22
C LYS A 37 -24.32 42.06 -2.58
N SER A 38 -23.76 40.93 -3.02
CA SER A 38 -22.35 40.88 -3.43
C SER A 38 -22.09 41.68 -4.71
N LEU A 39 -23.12 41.86 -5.53
CA LEU A 39 -23.11 42.58 -6.80
C LEU A 39 -23.63 44.03 -6.67
N GLU A 40 -24.08 44.43 -5.48
CA GLU A 40 -24.47 45.79 -5.12
C GLU A 40 -23.25 46.67 -4.84
N GLY A 41 -23.29 47.95 -5.24
CA GLY A 41 -22.22 48.92 -5.04
C GLY A 41 -21.65 49.52 -6.33
N ARG A 42 -20.76 50.52 -6.18
CA ARG A 42 -20.13 51.27 -7.28
C ARG A 42 -19.60 50.33 -8.38
N ARG A 43 -19.69 50.79 -9.64
CA ARG A 43 -19.17 50.12 -10.84
C ARG A 43 -17.75 49.59 -10.60
N GLY A 44 -17.49 48.34 -10.99
CA GLY A 44 -16.21 47.67 -10.78
C GLY A 44 -16.33 46.30 -10.10
N GLY A 45 -15.23 45.88 -9.47
CA GLY A 45 -15.07 44.62 -8.74
C GLY A 45 -14.41 43.53 -9.58
N SER A 46 -14.19 42.36 -8.98
CA SER A 46 -13.42 41.29 -9.62
C SER A 46 -14.07 39.91 -9.50
N ILE A 47 -13.69 39.01 -10.40
CA ILE A 47 -13.94 37.57 -10.31
C ILE A 47 -12.64 36.89 -9.85
N TYR A 48 -12.71 35.83 -9.06
CA TYR A 48 -11.58 34.91 -8.90
C TYR A 48 -11.97 33.46 -9.15
N TYR A 49 -11.00 32.66 -9.58
CA TYR A 49 -11.06 31.21 -9.52
C TYR A 49 -9.69 30.61 -9.22
N GLY A 50 -9.68 29.43 -8.61
CA GLY A 50 -8.48 28.70 -8.22
C GLY A 50 -8.19 27.51 -9.13
N THR A 51 -6.91 27.22 -9.32
CA THR A 51 -6.45 25.96 -9.93
C THR A 51 -5.36 25.34 -9.07
N GLY A 52 -5.54 24.06 -8.73
CA GLY A 52 -4.49 23.24 -8.14
C GLY A 52 -3.46 22.82 -9.19
N LEU A 53 -2.25 22.47 -8.74
CA LEU A 53 -1.22 21.85 -9.58
C LEU A 53 -1.12 20.33 -9.36
N THR A 54 -1.88 19.82 -8.39
CA THR A 54 -1.92 18.43 -8.00
C THR A 54 -3.37 18.06 -7.70
N THR A 55 -3.74 16.79 -7.87
CA THR A 55 -4.82 16.21 -7.06
C THR A 55 -4.24 15.90 -5.66
N PRO A 56 -4.97 15.32 -4.70
CA PRO A 56 -4.39 14.89 -3.40
C PRO A 56 -3.23 13.88 -3.51
N LYS A 57 -2.81 13.57 -4.74
CA LYS A 57 -2.54 12.23 -5.15
C LYS A 57 -1.62 12.25 -6.41
N ALA A 58 -2.01 12.82 -7.55
CA ALA A 58 -1.15 12.99 -8.73
C ALA A 58 -0.68 14.42 -8.93
N ILE A 59 0.50 14.60 -9.53
CA ILE A 59 0.96 15.89 -10.07
C ILE A 59 0.34 16.12 -11.45
N SER A 60 0.06 17.38 -11.80
CA SER A 60 -0.44 17.68 -13.13
C SER A 60 0.61 17.39 -14.21
N THR A 61 0.20 16.66 -15.25
CA THR A 61 1.00 16.41 -16.44
C THR A 61 0.92 17.55 -17.46
N GLY A 62 -0.11 18.39 -17.36
CA GLY A 62 -0.29 19.56 -18.21
C GLY A 62 -1.67 20.19 -18.08
N VAL A 63 -1.89 21.24 -18.87
CA VAL A 63 -3.15 22.01 -18.89
C VAL A 63 -4.10 21.41 -19.93
N PRO A 64 -5.27 20.87 -19.55
CA PRO A 64 -6.24 20.34 -20.51
C PRO A 64 -6.98 21.46 -21.24
N PHE A 65 -7.53 21.17 -22.43
CA PHE A 65 -8.33 22.12 -23.22
C PHE A 65 -9.57 22.64 -22.46
N ASP A 66 -10.10 21.87 -21.50
CA ASP A 66 -11.20 22.29 -20.62
C ASP A 66 -10.87 23.56 -19.82
N MET A 67 -9.58 23.83 -19.55
CA MET A 67 -9.11 25.01 -18.84
C MET A 67 -9.44 26.30 -19.61
N LEU A 68 -9.38 26.24 -20.94
CA LEU A 68 -9.81 27.35 -21.79
C LEU A 68 -11.30 27.66 -21.56
N GLY A 69 -12.13 26.63 -21.38
CA GLY A 69 -13.55 26.79 -21.04
C GLY A 69 -13.76 27.60 -19.76
N MET A 70 -12.95 27.36 -18.72
CA MET A 70 -12.98 28.17 -17.49
C MET A 70 -12.57 29.62 -17.72
N MET A 71 -11.44 29.84 -18.43
CA MET A 71 -10.97 31.19 -18.75
C MET A 71 -12.01 31.99 -19.54
N LEU A 72 -12.61 31.38 -20.56
CA LEU A 72 -13.65 32.02 -21.38
C LEU A 72 -14.92 32.29 -20.58
N THR A 73 -15.30 31.38 -19.68
CA THR A 73 -16.46 31.56 -18.79
C THR A 73 -16.24 32.75 -17.85
N ALA A 74 -15.04 32.87 -17.26
CA ALA A 74 -14.67 33.99 -16.42
C ALA A 74 -14.64 35.32 -17.20
N GLU A 75 -14.10 35.34 -18.43
CA GLU A 75 -14.10 36.55 -19.27
C GLU A 75 -15.51 36.96 -19.69
N LYS A 76 -16.38 36.00 -20.04
CA LYS A 76 -17.78 36.30 -20.38
C LYS A 76 -18.53 36.84 -19.17
N ALA A 77 -18.36 36.20 -18.01
CA ALA A 77 -18.88 36.67 -16.73
C ALA A 77 -18.44 38.11 -16.43
N ARG A 78 -17.14 38.40 -16.60
CA ARG A 78 -16.55 39.73 -16.43
C ARG A 78 -17.21 40.76 -17.33
N ARG A 79 -17.37 40.49 -18.62
CA ARG A 79 -18.02 41.41 -19.59
C ARG A 79 -19.50 41.62 -19.28
N VAL A 80 -20.24 40.57 -18.91
CA VAL A 80 -21.68 40.65 -18.64
C VAL A 80 -21.96 41.44 -17.37
N ALA A 81 -21.25 41.13 -16.29
CA ALA A 81 -21.40 41.79 -15.00
C ALA A 81 -20.67 43.14 -14.93
N GLY A 82 -19.72 43.41 -15.83
CA GLY A 82 -18.94 44.65 -15.85
C GLY A 82 -17.89 44.71 -14.75
N PHE A 83 -17.19 43.60 -14.50
CA PHE A 83 -16.06 43.53 -13.57
C PHE A 83 -14.77 44.05 -14.23
N ASP A 84 -13.86 44.58 -13.42
CA ASP A 84 -12.61 45.19 -13.86
C ASP A 84 -11.54 44.14 -14.15
N LYS A 85 -11.50 43.07 -13.34
CA LYS A 85 -10.44 42.05 -13.38
C LYS A 85 -10.97 40.63 -13.19
N VAL A 86 -10.16 39.68 -13.64
CA VAL A 86 -10.27 38.25 -13.33
C VAL A 86 -8.97 37.82 -12.68
N TYR A 87 -9.04 37.34 -11.45
CA TYR A 87 -7.91 36.77 -10.73
C TYR A 87 -7.88 35.26 -10.93
N HIS A 88 -6.80 34.76 -11.51
CA HIS A 88 -6.53 33.33 -11.60
C HIS A 88 -5.53 32.96 -10.51
N HIS A 89 -6.02 32.34 -9.45
CA HIS A 89 -5.23 31.83 -8.34
C HIS A 89 -4.62 30.46 -8.67
N ILE A 90 -3.31 30.31 -8.53
CA ILE A 90 -2.59 29.05 -8.70
C ILE A 90 -2.06 28.62 -7.34
N ALA A 91 -2.62 27.52 -6.82
CA ALA A 91 -2.39 27.05 -5.47
C ALA A 91 -1.08 26.25 -5.33
N ASP A 92 0.06 26.89 -5.62
CA ASP A 92 1.38 26.28 -5.66
C ASP A 92 1.89 25.82 -4.28
N THR A 93 1.68 26.62 -3.25
CA THR A 93 2.03 26.23 -1.87
C THR A 93 1.13 25.13 -1.33
N HIS A 94 -0.16 25.16 -1.67
CA HIS A 94 -1.10 24.07 -1.36
C HIS A 94 -0.62 22.76 -2.00
N ALA A 95 -0.20 22.80 -3.27
CA ALA A 95 0.39 21.66 -3.95
C ALA A 95 1.65 21.14 -3.22
N LYS A 96 2.51 22.02 -2.72
CA LYS A 96 3.72 21.67 -1.93
C LYS A 96 3.41 21.08 -0.55
N THR A 97 2.20 21.24 -0.01
CA THR A 97 1.81 20.60 1.26
C THR A 97 1.58 19.08 1.12
N ASN A 98 1.47 18.57 -0.11
CA ASN A 98 1.39 17.14 -0.34
C ASN A 98 2.72 16.46 0.02
N ALA A 99 2.74 15.62 1.06
CA ALA A 99 3.96 14.97 1.53
C ALA A 99 4.64 14.05 0.49
N TRP A 100 3.92 13.66 -0.58
CA TRP A 100 4.40 12.75 -1.62
C TRP A 100 5.12 13.45 -2.79
N ILE A 101 5.01 14.77 -2.92
CA ILE A 101 5.55 15.51 -4.06
C ILE A 101 6.82 16.28 -3.68
N ASN A 102 7.85 16.22 -4.51
CA ASN A 102 9.00 17.10 -4.36
C ASN A 102 8.59 18.55 -4.66
N PRO A 103 8.83 19.52 -3.76
CA PRO A 103 8.50 20.92 -4.03
C PRO A 103 9.09 21.47 -5.34
N ALA A 104 10.25 20.97 -5.76
CA ALA A 104 10.86 21.36 -7.04
C ALA A 104 10.06 20.87 -8.27
N GLU A 105 9.35 19.74 -8.16
CA GLU A 105 8.47 19.26 -9.23
C GLU A 105 7.20 20.12 -9.31
N VAL A 106 6.66 20.54 -8.16
CA VAL A 106 5.57 21.51 -8.10
C VAL A 106 6.00 22.82 -8.76
N ASP A 107 7.21 23.31 -8.46
CA ASP A 107 7.74 24.53 -9.08
C ASP A 107 7.86 24.39 -10.61
N ALA A 108 8.33 23.24 -11.09
CA ALA A 108 8.46 22.98 -12.52
C ALA A 108 7.09 22.93 -13.23
N VAL A 109 6.10 22.26 -12.63
CA VAL A 109 4.73 22.23 -13.15
C VAL A 109 4.08 23.60 -13.09
N CYS A 110 4.24 24.31 -11.96
CA CYS A 110 3.75 25.67 -11.78
C CYS A 110 4.27 26.59 -12.90
N ALA A 111 5.58 26.58 -13.14
CA ALA A 111 6.21 27.38 -14.17
C ALA A 111 5.66 27.07 -15.57
N ARG A 112 5.46 25.78 -15.90
CA ARG A 112 4.85 25.38 -17.17
C ARG A 112 3.40 25.85 -17.28
N THR A 113 2.59 25.59 -16.26
CA THR A 113 1.19 26.00 -16.20
C THR A 113 1.05 27.52 -16.35
N VAL A 114 1.82 28.31 -15.61
CA VAL A 114 1.84 29.78 -15.72
C VAL A 114 2.21 30.22 -17.13
N SER A 115 3.27 29.65 -17.70
CA SER A 115 3.72 29.99 -19.06
C SER A 115 2.64 29.71 -20.10
N THR A 116 2.00 28.53 -20.03
CA THR A 116 0.91 28.15 -20.94
C THR A 116 -0.26 29.13 -20.84
N LEU A 117 -0.71 29.42 -19.62
CA LEU A 117 -1.87 30.29 -19.38
C LEU A 117 -1.59 31.75 -19.75
N GLN A 118 -0.38 32.24 -19.53
CA GLN A 118 0.05 33.58 -19.95
C GLN A 118 0.10 33.69 -21.48
N ALA A 119 0.59 32.67 -22.18
CA ALA A 119 0.56 32.65 -23.64
C ALA A 119 -0.87 32.69 -24.19
N VAL A 120 -1.76 31.86 -23.64
CA VAL A 120 -3.20 31.86 -23.97
C VAL A 120 -3.82 33.23 -23.70
N SER A 121 -3.58 33.80 -22.51
CA SER A 121 -4.12 35.11 -22.12
C SER A 121 -3.64 36.22 -23.06
N HIS A 122 -2.34 36.26 -23.36
CA HIS A 122 -1.75 37.24 -24.26
C HIS A 122 -2.35 37.15 -25.67
N ASN A 123 -2.35 35.95 -26.27
CA ASN A 123 -2.75 35.77 -27.67
C ASN A 123 -4.26 35.89 -27.89
N LEU A 124 -5.07 35.66 -26.86
CA LEU A 124 -6.50 35.90 -26.90
C LEU A 124 -6.90 37.32 -26.49
N GLY A 125 -5.96 38.15 -26.03
CA GLY A 125 -6.23 39.52 -25.58
C GLY A 125 -7.05 39.56 -24.28
N LEU A 126 -6.75 38.66 -23.35
CA LEU A 126 -7.37 38.58 -22.03
C LEU A 126 -6.64 39.52 -21.05
N ASP A 127 -6.52 40.81 -21.40
CA ASP A 127 -5.71 41.82 -20.69
C ASP A 127 -6.15 42.10 -19.24
N HIS A 128 -7.34 41.62 -18.86
CA HIS A 128 -7.93 41.78 -17.53
C HIS A 128 -7.63 40.62 -16.58
N PHE A 129 -6.85 39.62 -17.02
CA PHE A 129 -6.46 38.48 -16.20
C PHE A 129 -5.20 38.79 -15.38
N GLU A 130 -5.26 38.56 -14.07
CA GLU A 130 -4.11 38.61 -13.17
C GLU A 130 -3.85 37.22 -12.60
N PHE A 131 -2.71 36.63 -12.97
CA PHE A 131 -2.25 35.34 -12.46
C PHE A 131 -1.52 35.53 -11.14
N MET A 132 -2.01 34.87 -10.09
CA MET A 132 -1.51 35.01 -8.73
C MET A 132 -1.12 33.64 -8.18
N LEU A 133 0.12 33.47 -7.73
CA LEU A 133 0.53 32.26 -7.01
C LEU A 133 0.15 32.38 -5.54
N ALA A 134 -0.27 31.29 -4.89
CA ALA A 134 -0.51 31.29 -3.45
C ALA A 134 0.72 31.75 -2.66
N SER A 135 1.92 31.33 -3.10
CA SER A 135 3.22 31.74 -2.54
C SER A 135 3.47 33.25 -2.53
N THR A 136 2.69 34.05 -3.27
CA THR A 136 2.86 35.51 -3.30
C THR A 136 2.33 36.22 -2.05
N PHE A 137 1.40 35.60 -1.32
CA PHE A 137 0.75 36.25 -0.16
C PHE A 137 0.55 35.33 1.04
N ASP A 138 0.55 34.01 0.88
CA ASP A 138 0.20 33.09 1.97
C ASP A 138 1.24 33.03 3.11
N GLY A 139 2.49 33.40 2.83
CA GLY A 139 3.54 33.58 3.84
C GLY A 139 3.44 34.87 4.67
N THR A 140 2.44 35.73 4.40
CA THR A 140 2.27 37.00 5.13
C THR A 140 1.53 36.79 6.45
N GLN A 141 1.80 37.65 7.44
CA GLN A 141 1.07 37.62 8.71
C GLN A 141 -0.43 37.88 8.50
N GLU A 142 -0.78 38.79 7.58
CA GLU A 142 -2.18 39.07 7.23
C GLU A 142 -2.92 37.81 6.80
N TYR A 143 -2.31 36.98 5.94
CA TYR A 143 -2.93 35.73 5.50
C TYR A 143 -3.03 34.70 6.63
N GLN A 144 -2.01 34.57 7.47
CA GLN A 144 -2.07 33.66 8.62
C GLN A 144 -3.18 34.08 9.61
N ASP A 145 -3.37 35.38 9.84
CA ASP A 145 -4.46 35.91 10.65
C ASP A 145 -5.84 35.55 10.05
N LEU A 146 -5.96 35.54 8.70
CA LEU A 146 -7.18 35.07 8.02
C LEU A 146 -7.42 33.58 8.25
N VAL A 147 -6.39 32.72 8.13
CA VAL A 147 -6.51 31.28 8.41
C VAL A 147 -6.97 31.04 9.85
N ASP A 148 -6.38 31.75 10.81
CA ASP A 148 -6.73 31.65 12.23
C ASP A 148 -8.14 32.17 12.53
N SER A 149 -8.65 33.14 11.76
CA SER A 149 -10.02 33.64 11.90
C SER A 149 -11.09 32.56 11.65
N PHE A 150 -10.74 31.50 10.92
CA PHE A 150 -11.59 30.34 10.66
C PHE A 150 -11.34 29.17 11.62
N SER A 151 -10.62 29.37 12.73
CA SER A 151 -10.31 28.32 13.72
C SER A 151 -11.54 27.72 14.40
N GLU A 152 -12.68 28.43 14.43
CA GLU A 152 -13.97 27.90 14.91
C GLU A 152 -14.62 26.88 13.95
N SER A 153 -14.10 26.77 12.72
CA SER A 153 -14.54 25.72 11.80
C SER A 153 -13.92 24.37 12.20
N ASN A 154 -14.75 23.34 12.31
CA ASN A 154 -14.30 21.95 12.53
C ASN A 154 -13.71 21.30 11.26
N GLU A 155 -13.48 22.09 10.22
CA GLU A 155 -13.00 21.63 8.93
C GLU A 155 -11.47 21.50 8.88
N HIS A 156 -11.00 20.64 7.97
CA HIS A 156 -9.58 20.37 7.76
C HIS A 156 -8.79 21.65 7.42
N GLU A 157 -7.49 21.70 7.73
CA GLU A 157 -6.62 22.86 7.45
C GLU A 157 -6.71 23.34 6.00
N TYR A 158 -6.76 22.40 5.05
CA TYR A 158 -6.98 22.70 3.62
C TYR A 158 -8.22 23.56 3.38
N VAL A 159 -9.35 23.24 4.02
CA VAL A 159 -10.61 24.01 3.88
C VAL A 159 -10.46 25.40 4.49
N ARG A 160 -9.75 25.51 5.61
CA ARG A 160 -9.46 26.81 6.24
C ARG A 160 -8.58 27.70 5.37
N ARG A 161 -7.61 27.13 4.65
CA ARG A 161 -6.80 27.86 3.67
C ARG A 161 -7.59 28.30 2.45
N GLU A 162 -8.45 27.44 1.89
CA GLU A 162 -9.38 27.81 0.81
C GLU A 162 -10.33 28.96 1.24
N MET A 163 -10.80 28.94 2.50
CA MET A 163 -11.58 30.05 3.06
C MET A 163 -10.76 31.33 3.25
N ALA A 164 -9.50 31.21 3.67
CA ALA A 164 -8.58 32.34 3.76
C ALA A 164 -8.28 32.94 2.38
N ASP A 165 -8.10 32.13 1.34
CA ASP A 165 -7.94 32.60 -0.04
C ASP A 165 -9.16 33.41 -0.49
N MET A 166 -10.37 32.88 -0.24
CA MET A 166 -11.62 33.59 -0.54
C MET A 166 -11.70 34.95 0.16
N GLU A 167 -11.41 35.00 1.45
CA GLU A 167 -11.46 36.25 2.22
C GLU A 167 -10.35 37.22 1.81
N TRP A 168 -9.15 36.71 1.52
CA TRP A 168 -8.03 37.51 1.05
C TRP A 168 -8.36 38.21 -0.27
N TYR A 169 -8.88 37.47 -1.26
CA TYR A 169 -9.30 38.04 -2.54
C TYR A 169 -10.47 39.01 -2.38
N ARG A 170 -11.44 38.73 -1.50
CA ARG A 170 -12.56 39.63 -1.25
C ARG A 170 -12.10 40.97 -0.68
N THR A 171 -11.14 40.94 0.25
CA THR A 171 -10.65 42.13 0.97
C THR A 171 -9.60 42.92 0.19
N ASN A 172 -8.66 42.23 -0.47
CA ASN A 172 -7.52 42.85 -1.14
C ASN A 172 -7.74 43.10 -2.65
N ALA A 173 -8.64 42.35 -3.28
CA ALA A 173 -8.84 42.37 -4.74
C ALA A 173 -10.29 42.72 -5.16
N ASP A 174 -11.12 43.14 -4.21
CA ASP A 174 -12.55 43.46 -4.39
C ASP A 174 -13.31 42.37 -5.15
N VAL A 175 -12.97 41.11 -4.86
CA VAL A 175 -13.61 39.96 -5.49
C VAL A 175 -15.04 39.80 -4.98
N ARG A 176 -15.98 39.73 -5.92
CA ARG A 176 -17.43 39.61 -5.66
C ARG A 176 -18.00 38.27 -6.09
N VAL A 177 -17.32 37.58 -7.00
CA VAL A 177 -17.74 36.29 -7.53
C VAL A 177 -16.56 35.33 -7.50
N LYS A 178 -16.75 34.17 -6.88
CA LYS A 178 -15.91 32.99 -7.08
C LYS A 178 -16.49 32.15 -8.21
N LEU A 179 -15.69 31.85 -9.22
CA LEU A 179 -16.01 30.85 -10.24
C LEU A 179 -15.36 29.52 -9.81
N GLY A 180 -16.15 28.63 -9.22
CA GLY A 180 -15.71 27.28 -8.89
C GLY A 180 -16.09 26.27 -9.98
N TRP A 181 -15.91 24.99 -9.69
CA TRP A 181 -16.43 23.87 -10.50
C TRP A 181 -16.98 22.76 -9.62
N ILE A 182 -17.88 21.94 -10.18
CA ILE A 182 -18.46 20.79 -9.47
C ILE A 182 -18.50 19.56 -10.36
N ILE A 183 -18.36 18.38 -9.77
CA ILE A 183 -18.40 17.12 -10.53
C ILE A 183 -19.83 16.73 -10.97
N GLN A 184 -20.85 17.12 -10.21
CA GLN A 184 -22.24 16.81 -10.53
C GLN A 184 -23.22 17.80 -9.89
N ALA A 185 -24.37 18.00 -10.54
CA ALA A 185 -25.37 18.97 -10.11
C ALA A 185 -25.96 18.70 -8.71
N LYS A 186 -26.10 17.43 -8.31
CA LYS A 186 -26.54 17.07 -6.94
C LYS A 186 -25.35 16.98 -6.00
N GLU A 187 -25.44 17.58 -4.83
CA GLU A 187 -24.41 17.43 -3.81
C GLU A 187 -24.35 15.97 -3.34
N THR A 188 -23.14 15.44 -3.23
CA THR A 188 -22.86 14.08 -2.74
C THR A 188 -21.58 14.10 -1.93
N ASN A 189 -21.43 13.19 -0.98
CA ASN A 189 -20.21 13.04 -0.19
C ASN A 189 -19.03 12.40 -0.98
N VAL A 190 -19.08 12.39 -2.32
CA VAL A 190 -18.13 11.69 -3.20
C VAL A 190 -17.48 12.70 -4.14
N GLY A 191 -16.16 12.87 -4.04
CA GLY A 191 -15.34 13.76 -4.89
C GLY A 191 -14.99 15.11 -4.26
N PHE A 192 -14.16 15.89 -4.94
CA PHE A 192 -13.85 17.27 -4.57
C PHE A 192 -14.99 18.16 -5.06
N ASP A 193 -15.87 18.57 -4.15
CA ASP A 193 -17.03 19.42 -4.42
C ASP A 193 -16.85 20.76 -3.71
N GLU A 194 -16.51 21.80 -4.48
CA GLU A 194 -16.15 23.12 -3.95
C GLU A 194 -17.32 23.78 -3.18
N ARG A 195 -18.56 23.37 -3.45
CA ARG A 195 -19.76 23.85 -2.74
C ARG A 195 -19.68 23.64 -1.23
N ARG A 196 -18.95 22.62 -0.76
CA ARG A 196 -18.74 22.39 0.67
C ARG A 196 -17.98 23.55 1.29
N PHE A 197 -16.86 23.94 0.67
CA PHE A 197 -15.99 25.02 1.15
C PHE A 197 -16.72 26.36 1.07
N ASP A 198 -17.44 26.59 -0.03
CA ASP A 198 -18.19 27.82 -0.27
C ASP A 198 -19.33 28.01 0.73
N ARG A 199 -20.01 26.92 1.14
CA ARG A 199 -21.04 26.95 2.18
C ARG A 199 -20.46 27.24 3.55
N GLU A 200 -19.33 26.63 3.88
CA GLU A 200 -18.67 26.88 5.15
C GLU A 200 -18.24 28.35 5.24
N TYR A 201 -17.65 28.90 4.18
CA TYR A 201 -17.32 30.32 4.09
C TYR A 201 -18.54 31.23 4.30
N LEU A 202 -19.66 30.90 3.67
CA LEU A 202 -20.91 31.67 3.82
C LEU A 202 -21.48 31.67 5.24
N ARG A 203 -21.11 30.71 6.11
CA ARG A 203 -21.49 30.76 7.54
C ARG A 203 -20.80 31.91 8.26
N PHE A 204 -19.57 32.23 7.89
CA PHE A 204 -18.80 33.34 8.45
C PHE A 204 -19.13 34.66 7.74
N HIS A 205 -19.30 34.66 6.41
CA HIS A 205 -19.47 35.85 5.59
C HIS A 205 -20.74 35.82 4.71
N PRO A 206 -21.95 35.75 5.31
CA PRO A 206 -23.19 35.57 4.55
C PRO A 206 -23.48 36.73 3.59
N GLY A 207 -23.68 36.39 2.32
CA GLY A 207 -24.07 37.33 1.26
C GLY A 207 -22.98 38.31 0.83
N GLN A 208 -21.74 38.12 1.26
CA GLN A 208 -20.62 39.00 0.88
C GLN A 208 -19.97 38.62 -0.46
N MET A 209 -20.20 37.40 -0.96
CA MET A 209 -19.69 36.89 -2.23
C MET A 209 -20.72 35.99 -2.90
N SER A 210 -20.74 35.98 -4.24
CA SER A 210 -21.51 35.01 -5.05
C SER A 210 -20.63 33.86 -5.50
N PHE A 211 -21.23 32.68 -5.68
CA PHE A 211 -20.53 31.49 -6.18
C PHE A 211 -21.21 30.98 -7.45
N VAL A 212 -20.42 30.85 -8.51
CA VAL A 212 -20.84 30.31 -9.81
C VAL A 212 -20.01 29.06 -10.08
N TYR A 213 -20.64 27.99 -10.55
CA TYR A 213 -19.99 26.71 -10.73
C TYR A 213 -19.95 26.32 -12.20
N ALA A 214 -18.74 26.12 -12.73
CA ALA A 214 -18.52 25.50 -14.01
C ALA A 214 -18.84 23.99 -13.97
N LYS A 215 -19.22 23.46 -15.13
CA LYS A 215 -19.31 22.02 -15.38
C LYS A 215 -17.93 21.36 -15.27
N PRO A 216 -17.86 20.07 -14.93
CA PRO A 216 -16.59 19.36 -14.89
C PRO A 216 -16.03 19.21 -16.30
N GLY A 217 -14.70 19.19 -16.40
CA GLY A 217 -13.99 18.83 -17.63
C GLY A 217 -14.29 17.39 -18.05
N ARG A 218 -13.90 17.03 -19.27
CA ARG A 218 -14.18 15.73 -19.87
C ARG A 218 -12.92 14.97 -20.24
N THR A 219 -13.02 13.64 -20.09
CA THR A 219 -12.05 12.71 -20.64
C THR A 219 -12.68 11.97 -21.81
N PHE A 220 -11.86 11.38 -22.67
CA PHE A 220 -12.28 10.46 -23.71
C PHE A 220 -12.48 9.03 -23.20
N ASP A 221 -12.22 8.79 -21.90
CA ASP A 221 -12.46 7.50 -21.26
C ASP A 221 -13.91 7.41 -20.75
N SER A 222 -14.69 6.54 -21.39
CA SER A 222 -16.07 6.27 -21.01
C SER A 222 -16.25 5.74 -19.57
N SER A 223 -15.23 5.11 -18.99
CA SER A 223 -15.24 4.63 -17.60
C SER A 223 -15.04 5.76 -16.58
N ARG A 224 -14.41 6.87 -17.00
CA ARG A 224 -14.17 8.06 -16.19
C ARG A 224 -14.50 9.36 -16.95
N PRO A 225 -15.77 9.59 -17.32
CA PRO A 225 -16.18 10.61 -18.30
C PRO A 225 -16.15 12.07 -17.77
N LYS A 226 -15.62 12.30 -16.56
CA LYS A 226 -15.58 13.60 -15.88
C LYS A 226 -14.26 13.73 -15.13
N ALA A 227 -13.66 14.91 -15.19
CA ALA A 227 -12.42 15.25 -14.49
C ALA A 227 -12.42 16.72 -14.06
N SER A 228 -11.38 17.13 -13.34
CA SER A 228 -11.12 18.54 -13.08
C SER A 228 -10.90 19.29 -14.40
N PRO A 229 -11.47 20.49 -14.57
CA PRO A 229 -11.28 21.27 -15.78
C PRO A 229 -9.86 21.87 -15.92
N TYR A 230 -9.03 21.88 -14.87
CA TYR A 230 -7.78 22.65 -14.86
C TYR A 230 -6.49 21.84 -14.77
N ILE A 231 -6.55 20.56 -14.36
CA ILE A 231 -5.40 19.65 -14.36
C ILE A 231 -5.70 18.42 -15.20
N SER A 232 -4.70 17.97 -15.95
CA SER A 232 -4.59 16.60 -16.45
C SER A 232 -3.60 15.82 -15.59
N ILE A 233 -3.81 14.52 -15.42
CA ILE A 233 -2.91 13.62 -14.69
C ILE A 233 -2.56 12.42 -15.58
N GLU A 234 -1.52 11.68 -15.22
CA GLU A 234 -1.07 10.52 -16.00
C GLU A 234 -2.20 9.47 -16.16
N GLY A 235 -2.32 8.93 -17.38
CA GLY A 235 -3.38 7.98 -17.74
C GLY A 235 -4.73 8.60 -18.10
N GLU A 236 -4.94 9.91 -17.93
CA GLU A 236 -6.14 10.58 -18.45
C GLU A 236 -6.04 10.83 -19.96
N SER A 237 -6.90 10.19 -20.75
CA SER A 237 -7.05 10.51 -22.17
C SER A 237 -7.87 11.78 -22.36
N ARG A 238 -7.20 12.89 -22.70
CA ARG A 238 -7.78 14.24 -22.81
C ARG A 238 -7.12 15.03 -23.93
N LEU A 239 -7.82 16.04 -24.43
CA LEU A 239 -7.22 17.02 -25.32
C LEU A 239 -6.43 18.03 -24.49
N MET A 240 -5.16 18.21 -24.80
CA MET A 240 -4.26 19.14 -24.11
C MET A 240 -4.30 20.53 -24.74
N LEU A 241 -4.10 21.57 -23.93
CA LEU A 241 -3.95 22.97 -24.36
C LEU A 241 -2.46 23.29 -24.43
N GLU A 242 -1.81 22.89 -25.52
CA GLU A 242 -0.36 23.06 -25.72
C GLU A 242 -0.05 23.31 -27.21
N PRO A 243 1.10 23.94 -27.53
CA PRO A 243 1.48 24.17 -28.92
C PRO A 243 1.80 22.86 -29.65
N GLY A 244 1.42 22.78 -30.93
CA GLY A 244 1.80 21.66 -31.80
C GLY A 244 0.95 20.39 -31.66
N VAL A 245 -0.12 20.40 -30.86
CA VAL A 245 -1.11 19.31 -30.84
C VAL A 245 -1.78 19.18 -32.21
N ASP A 246 -1.83 17.97 -32.75
CA ASP A 246 -2.68 17.62 -33.88
C ASP A 246 -4.04 17.10 -33.36
N VAL A 247 -5.05 17.95 -33.41
CA VAL A 247 -6.39 17.63 -32.90
C VAL A 247 -7.06 16.53 -33.72
N ALA A 248 -6.80 16.48 -35.03
CA ALA A 248 -7.37 15.46 -35.90
C ALA A 248 -6.79 14.09 -35.54
N GLU A 249 -5.47 13.99 -35.38
CA GLU A 249 -4.79 12.77 -34.94
C GLU A 249 -5.28 12.34 -33.55
N VAL A 250 -5.38 13.28 -32.60
CA VAL A 250 -5.93 12.97 -31.27
C VAL A 250 -7.33 12.37 -31.41
N PHE A 251 -8.23 12.97 -32.19
CA PHE A 251 -9.60 12.46 -32.34
C PHE A 251 -9.68 11.12 -33.08
N GLU A 252 -8.82 10.90 -34.09
CA GLU A 252 -8.74 9.65 -34.85
C GLU A 252 -8.17 8.50 -34.03
N SER A 253 -7.28 8.79 -33.07
CA SER A 253 -6.66 7.79 -32.20
C SER A 253 -7.60 7.20 -31.14
N LEU A 254 -8.78 7.80 -30.94
CA LEU A 254 -9.70 7.43 -29.87
C LEU A 254 -10.52 6.19 -30.22
N SER A 255 -10.71 5.33 -29.22
CA SER A 255 -11.51 4.11 -29.35
C SER A 255 -13.01 4.36 -29.56
N ASP A 256 -13.53 5.53 -29.13
CA ASP A 256 -14.90 5.98 -29.39
C ASP A 256 -14.89 7.17 -30.37
N PRO A 257 -15.23 6.97 -31.65
CA PRO A 257 -15.22 8.02 -32.65
C PRO A 257 -16.32 9.09 -32.42
N ASN A 258 -17.30 8.82 -31.54
CA ASN A 258 -18.35 9.79 -31.22
C ASN A 258 -17.98 10.73 -30.06
N LEU A 259 -16.83 10.51 -29.40
CA LEU A 259 -16.33 11.31 -28.27
C LEU A 259 -17.33 11.43 -27.09
N GLY A 260 -18.36 10.57 -27.03
CA GLY A 260 -19.44 10.56 -26.05
C GLY A 260 -19.88 11.94 -25.51
N GLY A 261 -19.78 12.12 -24.19
CA GLY A 261 -20.09 13.37 -23.51
C GLY A 261 -19.02 14.46 -23.67
N ALA A 262 -17.80 14.10 -24.07
CA ALA A 262 -16.71 15.05 -24.32
C ALA A 262 -16.99 15.91 -25.54
N LYS A 263 -17.59 15.33 -26.60
CA LYS A 263 -17.97 16.08 -27.81
C LYS A 263 -18.76 17.35 -27.50
N LYS A 264 -19.88 17.18 -26.79
CA LYS A 264 -20.80 18.29 -26.44
C LYS A 264 -20.15 19.33 -25.55
N HIS A 265 -19.21 18.89 -24.70
CA HIS A 265 -18.48 19.81 -23.84
C HIS A 265 -17.50 20.66 -24.64
N ILE A 266 -16.72 20.04 -25.53
CA ILE A 266 -15.80 20.73 -26.45
C ILE A 266 -16.59 21.69 -27.36
N GLU A 267 -17.71 21.25 -27.93
CA GLU A 267 -18.63 22.10 -28.70
C GLU A 267 -19.08 23.34 -27.90
N SER A 268 -19.39 23.17 -26.62
CA SER A 268 -19.77 24.30 -25.75
C SER A 268 -18.61 25.29 -25.51
N ILE A 269 -17.36 24.80 -25.41
CA ILE A 269 -16.17 25.65 -25.32
C ILE A 269 -15.97 26.43 -26.63
N VAL A 270 -16.11 25.76 -27.77
CA VAL A 270 -16.01 26.40 -29.10
C VAL A 270 -17.09 27.46 -29.29
N GLU A 271 -18.35 27.15 -28.96
CA GLU A 271 -19.47 28.11 -29.05
C GLU A 271 -19.23 29.34 -28.15
N LEU A 272 -18.73 29.14 -26.93
CA LEU A 272 -18.40 30.25 -26.02
C LEU A 272 -17.27 31.11 -26.58
N TYR A 273 -16.22 30.47 -27.12
CA TYR A 273 -15.13 31.15 -27.80
C TYR A 273 -15.65 31.98 -28.99
N GLU A 274 -16.47 31.40 -29.87
CA GLU A 274 -17.05 32.09 -31.02
C GLU A 274 -17.95 33.25 -30.57
N SER A 275 -18.65 33.13 -29.44
CA SER A 275 -19.44 34.22 -28.86
C SER A 275 -18.61 35.40 -28.36
N LEU A 276 -17.30 35.21 -28.13
CA LEU A 276 -16.37 36.23 -27.64
C LEU A 276 -15.51 36.81 -28.76
N TYR A 277 -15.17 36.00 -29.76
CA TYR A 277 -14.16 36.33 -30.78
C TYR A 277 -14.63 36.21 -32.24
N GLY A 278 -15.88 35.78 -32.48
CA GLY A 278 -16.43 35.54 -33.82
C GLY A 278 -16.32 34.09 -34.29
N GLU A 279 -17.09 33.73 -35.31
CA GLU A 279 -17.15 32.37 -35.88
C GLU A 279 -15.83 31.94 -36.51
N ILE A 280 -15.47 30.67 -36.32
CA ILE A 280 -14.26 30.06 -36.88
C ILE A 280 -14.60 29.40 -38.22
N GLY A 281 -13.83 29.72 -39.27
CA GLY A 281 -13.91 29.07 -40.58
C GLY A 281 -15.05 29.56 -41.47
N GLN A 282 -15.01 30.81 -41.94
CA GLN A 282 -15.99 31.37 -42.89
C GLN A 282 -15.69 31.05 -44.38
N THR A 283 -15.17 29.87 -44.70
CA THR A 283 -14.84 29.45 -46.07
C THR A 283 -15.74 28.29 -46.53
N ASP A 284 -15.93 28.14 -47.85
CA ASP A 284 -16.81 27.13 -48.50
C ASP A 284 -16.42 25.64 -48.26
N GLU A 285 -15.54 25.35 -47.29
CA GLU A 285 -15.10 24.00 -46.93
C GLU A 285 -15.86 23.49 -45.69
N GLU A 286 -16.01 22.17 -45.57
CA GLU A 286 -16.69 21.53 -44.44
C GLU A 286 -15.90 21.71 -43.14
N VAL A 287 -16.34 22.64 -42.28
CA VAL A 287 -15.68 22.94 -41.01
C VAL A 287 -16.04 21.89 -39.95
N THR A 288 -15.08 21.03 -39.60
CA THR A 288 -15.24 20.00 -38.57
C THR A 288 -14.97 20.55 -37.16
N LEU A 289 -15.42 19.83 -36.12
CA LEU A 289 -15.10 20.19 -34.74
C LEU A 289 -13.58 20.19 -34.50
N ALA A 290 -12.87 19.22 -35.07
CA ALA A 290 -11.42 19.12 -34.96
C ALA A 290 -10.71 20.35 -35.54
N SER A 291 -11.12 20.82 -36.73
CA SER A 291 -10.49 22.00 -37.35
C SER A 291 -10.80 23.30 -36.60
N LYS A 292 -11.99 23.44 -36.01
CA LYS A 292 -12.30 24.57 -35.13
C LYS A 292 -11.41 24.59 -33.89
N VAL A 293 -11.29 23.44 -33.23
CA VAL A 293 -10.49 23.30 -32.02
C VAL A 293 -9.00 23.52 -32.31
N GLN A 294 -8.49 22.97 -33.42
CA GLN A 294 -7.13 23.23 -33.90
C GLN A 294 -6.90 24.74 -34.08
N SER A 295 -7.80 25.43 -34.78
CA SER A 295 -7.69 26.87 -35.01
C SER A 295 -7.67 27.69 -33.70
N ILE A 296 -8.38 27.23 -32.67
CA ILE A 296 -8.37 27.86 -31.35
C ILE A 296 -7.01 27.65 -30.67
N ILE A 297 -6.49 26.41 -30.66
CA ILE A 297 -5.18 26.09 -30.06
C ILE A 297 -4.07 26.86 -30.78
N ASP A 298 -4.06 26.87 -32.11
CA ASP A 298 -3.09 27.61 -32.92
C ASP A 298 -3.10 29.10 -32.60
N ARG A 299 -4.29 29.68 -32.40
CA ARG A 299 -4.40 31.08 -31.96
C ARG A 299 -3.86 31.26 -30.55
N CYS A 300 -4.16 30.35 -29.62
CA CYS A 300 -3.67 30.43 -28.24
C CYS A 300 -2.14 30.45 -28.16
N PHE A 301 -1.44 29.84 -29.13
CA PHE A 301 0.02 29.74 -29.16
C PHE A 301 0.65 30.41 -30.38
N GLN A 302 -0.04 31.36 -31.02
CA GLN A 302 0.49 32.06 -32.18
C GLN A 302 1.83 32.75 -31.86
N GLY A 303 2.87 32.46 -32.65
CA GLY A 303 4.21 33.01 -32.44
C GLY A 303 5.06 32.30 -31.38
N VAL A 304 4.56 31.22 -30.77
CA VAL A 304 5.32 30.31 -29.90
C VAL A 304 5.80 29.13 -30.77
N SER A 305 7.12 28.91 -30.86
CA SER A 305 7.65 27.73 -31.57
C SER A 305 7.42 26.47 -30.74
N ALA A 306 7.05 25.36 -31.41
CA ALA A 306 6.97 24.03 -30.80
C ALA A 306 8.29 23.58 -30.13
N ASP A 307 9.42 24.18 -30.53
CA ASP A 307 10.76 23.88 -30.02
C ASP A 307 11.13 24.64 -28.72
N VAL A 308 10.24 25.46 -28.15
CA VAL A 308 10.49 26.18 -26.88
C VAL A 308 9.86 25.42 -25.70
N HIS A 309 10.12 24.12 -25.64
CA HIS A 309 10.13 23.37 -24.40
C HIS A 309 11.30 22.39 -24.47
N PRO A 310 12.06 22.18 -23.38
CA PRO A 310 13.05 21.11 -23.38
C PRO A 310 12.27 19.80 -23.59
N THR A 311 12.51 19.19 -24.76
CA THR A 311 12.18 17.80 -25.00
C THR A 311 12.72 16.96 -23.85
N SER A 312 12.04 15.86 -23.58
CA SER A 312 12.31 14.87 -22.55
C SER A 312 13.70 14.21 -22.66
N GLU A 313 14.77 14.98 -22.44
CA GLU A 313 16.15 14.51 -22.44
C GLU A 313 16.94 15.24 -21.34
N THR A 314 16.54 15.05 -20.08
CA THR A 314 17.43 15.07 -18.90
C THR A 314 16.64 14.67 -17.65
N VAL A 315 16.00 13.49 -17.70
CA VAL A 315 15.81 12.69 -16.49
C VAL A 315 16.89 11.62 -16.56
N VAL A 316 17.75 11.63 -15.54
CA VAL A 316 18.76 10.61 -15.32
C VAL A 316 18.11 9.23 -15.48
N ASN A 317 18.69 8.38 -16.32
CA ASN A 317 18.37 6.96 -16.41
C ASN A 317 18.25 6.36 -14.99
N SER A 318 17.02 6.13 -14.54
CA SER A 318 16.71 5.14 -13.51
C SER A 318 15.74 4.13 -14.13
N SER A 319 16.30 2.96 -14.41
CA SER A 319 15.73 1.71 -14.89
C SER A 319 14.21 1.49 -14.70
N GLU A 320 13.57 1.03 -15.78
CA GLU A 320 12.42 0.11 -15.84
C GLU A 320 11.63 -0.09 -14.54
N ALA A 321 10.71 0.83 -14.23
CA ALA A 321 9.63 0.52 -13.31
C ALA A 321 8.61 -0.39 -14.05
N PRO A 322 8.27 -1.57 -13.51
CA PRO A 322 7.31 -2.47 -14.14
C PRO A 322 5.92 -1.84 -14.19
N LYS A 323 5.25 -1.92 -15.35
CA LYS A 323 3.85 -1.51 -15.49
C LYS A 323 2.98 -2.29 -14.50
N ILE A 324 2.20 -1.60 -13.67
CA ILE A 324 1.30 -2.21 -12.69
C ILE A 324 0.18 -3.00 -13.40
N SER A 325 0.37 -4.31 -13.51
CA SER A 325 -0.56 -5.28 -14.13
C SER A 325 -1.01 -6.38 -13.16
N LYS A 326 -1.93 -7.25 -13.58
CA LYS A 326 -2.37 -8.39 -12.75
C LYS A 326 -1.22 -9.37 -12.52
N GLU A 327 -0.36 -9.55 -13.51
CA GLU A 327 0.86 -10.37 -13.45
C GLU A 327 1.85 -9.80 -12.44
N PHE A 328 2.12 -8.48 -12.51
CA PHE A 328 2.98 -7.80 -11.54
C PHE A 328 2.48 -7.96 -10.10
N VAL A 329 1.16 -7.82 -9.87
CA VAL A 329 0.58 -8.05 -8.54
C VAL A 329 0.73 -9.50 -8.10
N GLY A 330 0.58 -10.45 -9.01
CA GLY A 330 0.83 -11.87 -8.76
C GLY A 330 2.27 -12.15 -8.32
N GLU A 331 3.26 -11.49 -8.93
CA GLU A 331 4.66 -11.59 -8.53
C GLU A 331 4.92 -10.91 -7.17
N LEU A 332 4.36 -9.72 -6.98
CA LEU A 332 4.49 -8.92 -5.76
C LEU A 332 3.98 -9.69 -4.53
N VAL A 333 2.73 -10.14 -4.55
CA VAL A 333 2.12 -10.86 -3.42
C VAL A 333 2.50 -12.34 -3.41
N GLY A 334 3.04 -12.85 -4.52
CA GLY A 334 3.65 -14.17 -4.64
C GLY A 334 2.75 -15.29 -4.12
N ASN A 335 3.24 -16.02 -3.13
CA ASN A 335 2.58 -17.18 -2.50
C ASN A 335 1.41 -16.80 -1.56
N ALA A 336 0.80 -15.63 -1.70
CA ALA A 336 -0.39 -15.25 -0.94
C ALA A 336 -1.52 -16.28 -1.16
N GLN A 337 -2.12 -16.75 -0.06
CA GLN A 337 -3.17 -17.77 -0.12
C GLN A 337 -4.54 -17.15 -0.42
N ILE A 338 -4.80 -15.95 0.09
CA ILE A 338 -6.08 -15.27 -0.07
C ILE A 338 -5.83 -13.76 -0.31
N LEU A 339 -6.48 -13.22 -1.34
CA LEU A 339 -6.57 -11.79 -1.62
C LEU A 339 -8.03 -11.34 -1.55
N ILE A 340 -8.31 -10.27 -0.80
CA ILE A 340 -9.68 -9.73 -0.68
C ILE A 340 -9.68 -8.21 -0.81
N PRO A 341 -10.43 -7.65 -1.78
CA PRO A 341 -10.97 -8.32 -2.96
C PRO A 341 -9.86 -8.95 -3.82
N GLU A 342 -10.20 -9.84 -4.75
CA GLU A 342 -9.20 -10.50 -5.61
C GLU A 342 -8.31 -9.49 -6.34
N ASN A 343 -8.90 -8.42 -6.88
CA ASN A 343 -8.17 -7.33 -7.53
C ASN A 343 -7.84 -6.17 -6.57
N GLY A 344 -8.12 -6.31 -5.27
CA GLY A 344 -7.99 -5.20 -4.31
C GLY A 344 -6.60 -4.59 -4.26
N VAL A 345 -5.55 -5.41 -4.26
CA VAL A 345 -4.16 -4.90 -4.28
C VAL A 345 -3.84 -4.21 -5.60
N LEU A 346 -4.28 -4.75 -6.74
CA LEU A 346 -4.11 -4.12 -8.05
C LEU A 346 -4.82 -2.77 -8.11
N ASP A 347 -6.06 -2.72 -7.63
CA ASP A 347 -6.85 -1.51 -7.60
C ASP A 347 -6.18 -0.48 -6.68
N LYS A 348 -5.72 -0.88 -5.49
CA LYS A 348 -4.98 0.01 -4.56
C LYS A 348 -3.66 0.49 -5.16
N LEU A 349 -2.89 -0.35 -5.85
CA LEU A 349 -1.62 0.03 -6.48
C LEU A 349 -1.83 0.97 -7.66
N LYS A 350 -2.77 0.67 -8.56
CA LYS A 350 -3.15 1.57 -9.64
C LYS A 350 -3.70 2.88 -9.11
N SER A 351 -4.52 2.80 -8.06
CA SER A 351 -4.97 3.97 -7.32
C SER A 351 -3.72 4.71 -6.86
N ALA A 352 -2.85 4.13 -6.04
CA ALA A 352 -1.62 4.76 -5.54
C ALA A 352 -0.68 5.34 -6.60
N GLU A 353 -0.58 4.73 -7.77
CA GLU A 353 0.20 5.20 -8.92
C GLU A 353 -0.45 6.42 -9.56
N VAL A 354 -1.72 6.30 -9.98
CA VAL A 354 -2.55 7.41 -10.49
C VAL A 354 -2.62 8.54 -9.47
N LEU A 355 -2.52 8.17 -8.21
CA LEU A 355 -2.73 9.01 -7.08
C LEU A 355 -1.45 9.26 -6.29
N GLY A 356 -0.26 9.04 -6.88
CA GLY A 356 1.06 9.33 -6.31
C GLY A 356 1.21 9.23 -4.79
N LYS A 357 0.46 8.34 -4.14
CA LYS A 357 0.35 8.25 -2.67
C LYS A 357 0.99 6.96 -2.24
N ARG A 358 1.74 7.01 -1.14
CA ARG A 358 2.23 5.80 -0.51
C ARG A 358 1.03 5.05 0.08
N LEU A 359 0.80 3.81 -0.34
CA LEU A 359 -0.17 2.97 0.33
C LEU A 359 0.29 2.71 1.75
N ARG A 360 -0.65 2.72 2.68
CA ARG A 360 -0.40 2.38 4.08
C ARG A 360 -0.61 0.88 4.25
N VAL A 361 0.50 0.14 4.36
CA VAL A 361 0.51 -1.32 4.42
C VAL A 361 0.63 -1.74 5.88
N LYS A 362 -0.51 -2.02 6.51
CA LYS A 362 -0.62 -2.36 7.93
C LYS A 362 -0.20 -3.80 8.19
N MET A 363 0.53 -4.00 9.28
CA MET A 363 0.66 -5.30 9.94
C MET A 363 0.69 -5.13 11.46
N GLY A 364 -0.12 -5.93 12.17
CA GLY A 364 -0.23 -5.89 13.62
C GLY A 364 0.48 -7.05 14.32
N PHE A 365 1.02 -6.80 15.51
CA PHE A 365 1.69 -7.77 16.35
C PHE A 365 1.27 -7.65 17.82
N ASP A 366 0.83 -8.75 18.42
CA ASP A 366 0.69 -8.85 19.87
C ASP A 366 2.01 -9.37 20.48
N PRO A 367 2.82 -8.54 21.16
CA PRO A 367 4.16 -8.89 21.66
C PRO A 367 4.09 -9.74 22.95
N THR A 368 3.37 -10.87 22.88
CA THR A 368 3.19 -11.81 24.00
C THR A 368 4.42 -12.63 24.35
N SER A 369 5.49 -12.50 23.57
CA SER A 369 6.82 -13.08 23.81
C SER A 369 7.89 -12.17 23.18
N PRO A 370 9.18 -12.28 23.52
CA PRO A 370 10.21 -11.34 23.02
C PRO A 370 10.69 -11.61 21.58
N ASP A 371 10.77 -12.87 21.14
CA ASP A 371 11.34 -13.20 19.81
C ASP A 371 10.30 -13.32 18.69
N LEU A 372 10.69 -12.99 17.48
CA LEU A 372 10.00 -13.36 16.25
C LEU A 372 10.57 -14.68 15.72
N HIS A 373 9.86 -15.28 14.75
CA HIS A 373 10.26 -16.56 14.14
C HIS A 373 9.88 -16.57 12.66
N LEU A 374 10.39 -17.53 11.89
CA LEU A 374 10.15 -17.61 10.44
C LEU A 374 8.67 -17.58 10.06
N GLY A 375 7.78 -18.16 10.89
CA GLY A 375 6.34 -18.06 10.67
C GLY A 375 5.80 -16.61 10.63
N HIS A 376 6.39 -15.68 11.39
CA HIS A 376 6.04 -14.26 11.30
C HIS A 376 6.69 -13.60 10.08
N ALA A 377 7.92 -14.02 9.75
CA ALA A 377 8.67 -13.47 8.63
C ALA A 377 7.95 -13.65 7.29
N VAL A 378 7.21 -14.76 7.09
CA VAL A 378 6.43 -14.99 5.85
C VAL A 378 5.56 -13.79 5.47
N SER A 379 4.84 -13.22 6.45
CA SER A 379 4.01 -12.04 6.22
C SER A 379 4.83 -10.74 6.20
N MET A 380 5.87 -10.62 7.04
CA MET A 380 6.73 -9.43 7.08
C MET A 380 7.47 -9.18 5.76
N GLN A 381 7.82 -10.24 5.02
CA GLN A 381 8.46 -10.11 3.70
C GLN A 381 7.59 -9.29 2.72
N GLN A 382 6.26 -9.35 2.84
CA GLN A 382 5.38 -8.52 2.02
C GLN A 382 5.54 -7.04 2.36
N LEU A 383 5.73 -6.68 3.63
CA LEU A 383 5.99 -5.29 4.01
C LEU A 383 7.23 -4.76 3.31
N ARG A 384 8.30 -5.55 3.28
CA ARG A 384 9.53 -5.20 2.56
C ARG A 384 9.29 -5.01 1.06
N ARG A 385 8.55 -5.92 0.42
CA ARG A 385 8.23 -5.80 -1.02
C ARG A 385 7.41 -4.55 -1.32
N PHE A 386 6.39 -4.24 -0.52
CA PHE A 386 5.63 -3.00 -0.68
C PHE A 386 6.48 -1.75 -0.37
N GLN A 387 7.41 -1.84 0.59
CA GLN A 387 8.37 -0.77 0.90
C GLN A 387 9.33 -0.51 -0.25
N GLU A 388 9.82 -1.56 -0.93
CA GLU A 388 10.66 -1.43 -2.13
C GLU A 388 9.92 -0.79 -3.32
N LEU A 389 8.60 -0.89 -3.34
CA LEU A 389 7.74 -0.14 -4.27
C LEU A 389 7.40 1.29 -3.78
N GLY A 390 8.03 1.74 -2.70
CA GLY A 390 7.84 3.07 -2.13
C GLY A 390 6.59 3.24 -1.29
N HIS A 391 5.87 2.17 -0.94
CA HIS A 391 4.73 2.25 -0.01
C HIS A 391 5.20 2.26 1.45
N LEU A 392 4.30 2.59 2.38
CA LEU A 392 4.64 2.82 3.78
C LEU A 392 4.18 1.64 4.65
N PRO A 393 5.11 0.85 5.22
CA PRO A 393 4.77 -0.11 6.24
C PRO A 393 4.29 0.59 7.52
N VAL A 394 3.11 0.18 8.01
CA VAL A 394 2.53 0.67 9.26
C VAL A 394 2.44 -0.47 10.25
N ILE A 395 3.24 -0.41 11.31
CA ILE A 395 3.38 -1.46 12.31
C ILE A 395 2.52 -1.13 13.51
N ILE A 396 1.59 -2.02 13.84
CA ILE A 396 0.76 -1.87 15.05
C ILE A 396 1.31 -2.79 16.13
N ILE A 397 1.74 -2.21 17.24
CA ILE A 397 2.08 -2.91 18.46
C ILE A 397 0.82 -3.05 19.31
N GLY A 398 0.38 -4.29 19.46
CA GLY A 398 -0.80 -4.69 20.21
C GLY A 398 -0.58 -4.71 21.72
N ASP A 399 -0.26 -3.57 22.31
CA ASP A 399 -0.05 -3.44 23.76
C ASP A 399 -1.36 -3.42 24.55
N PHE A 400 -2.47 -3.00 23.93
CA PHE A 400 -3.82 -3.16 24.48
C PHE A 400 -4.41 -4.52 24.12
N THR A 401 -4.38 -4.91 22.83
CA THR A 401 -4.94 -6.19 22.35
C THR A 401 -4.23 -7.40 22.96
N GLY A 402 -2.92 -7.32 23.19
CA GLY A 402 -2.14 -8.35 23.86
C GLY A 402 -2.57 -8.63 25.32
N ARG A 403 -3.23 -7.68 25.98
CA ARG A 403 -3.85 -7.86 27.32
C ARG A 403 -5.19 -8.59 27.28
N ILE A 404 -5.81 -8.71 26.10
CA ILE A 404 -7.05 -9.46 25.87
C ILE A 404 -6.71 -10.85 25.34
N GLY A 405 -5.78 -10.90 24.38
CA GLY A 405 -5.25 -12.10 23.77
C GLY A 405 -6.03 -12.56 22.54
N ASP A 406 -5.36 -12.62 21.39
CA ASP A 406 -5.95 -13.12 20.15
C ASP A 406 -6.43 -14.59 20.26
N PRO A 407 -7.73 -14.88 20.10
CA PRO A 407 -8.27 -16.25 20.11
C PRO A 407 -8.01 -17.01 18.81
N THR A 408 -7.53 -16.34 17.76
CA THR A 408 -7.54 -16.80 16.38
C THR A 408 -6.65 -18.04 16.13
N GLY A 409 -7.28 -19.10 15.64
CA GLY A 409 -6.61 -20.37 15.31
C GLY A 409 -6.12 -21.15 16.53
N ARG A 410 -6.74 -20.94 17.71
CA ARG A 410 -6.36 -21.60 18.97
C ARG A 410 -7.53 -22.35 19.61
N ASN A 411 -7.21 -23.46 20.27
CA ASN A 411 -8.17 -24.33 20.95
C ASN A 411 -8.30 -24.04 22.47
N LYS A 412 -7.53 -23.10 23.03
CA LYS A 412 -7.54 -22.71 24.45
C LYS A 412 -7.24 -21.21 24.59
N SER A 413 -7.77 -20.58 25.64
CA SER A 413 -7.54 -19.17 25.99
C SER A 413 -6.08 -18.90 26.40
N ARG A 414 -5.58 -17.68 26.13
CA ARG A 414 -4.20 -17.27 26.43
C ARG A 414 -4.05 -16.81 27.89
N PRO A 415 -2.91 -17.09 28.54
CA PRO A 415 -2.53 -16.37 29.75
C PRO A 415 -2.21 -14.90 29.40
N LEU A 416 -2.71 -13.97 30.21
CA LEU A 416 -2.54 -12.54 29.98
C LEU A 416 -1.09 -12.11 30.29
N ALA A 417 -0.49 -11.32 29.40
CA ALA A 417 0.82 -10.72 29.63
C ALA A 417 0.69 -9.44 30.49
N SER A 418 1.70 -9.14 31.30
CA SER A 418 1.73 -7.86 32.02
C SER A 418 2.02 -6.70 31.05
N PRO A 419 1.54 -5.49 31.34
CA PRO A 419 1.83 -4.31 30.52
C PRO A 419 3.32 -4.07 30.32
N GLU A 420 4.12 -4.25 31.36
CA GLU A 420 5.56 -4.02 31.35
C GLU A 420 6.25 -5.02 30.40
N ALA A 421 5.82 -6.28 30.43
CA ALA A 421 6.34 -7.32 29.54
C ALA A 421 5.97 -7.06 28.08
N LEU A 422 4.76 -6.54 27.79
CA LEU A 422 4.35 -6.18 26.42
C LEU A 422 5.23 -5.07 25.85
N VAL A 423 5.54 -4.04 26.64
CA VAL A 423 6.43 -2.94 26.23
C VAL A 423 7.86 -3.41 26.02
N GLU A 424 8.38 -4.29 26.88
CA GLU A 424 9.72 -4.85 26.73
C GLU A 424 9.84 -5.73 25.47
N ASN A 425 8.87 -6.62 25.26
CA ASN A 425 8.79 -7.47 24.08
C ASN A 425 8.58 -6.67 22.78
N ALA A 426 7.88 -5.53 22.84
CA ALA A 426 7.71 -4.67 21.66
C ALA A 426 9.06 -4.14 21.14
N LYS A 427 9.99 -3.80 22.03
CA LYS A 427 11.34 -3.34 21.63
C LYS A 427 12.09 -4.42 20.87
N THR A 428 12.09 -5.64 21.41
CA THR A 428 12.76 -6.78 20.76
C THR A 428 12.11 -7.12 19.42
N TYR A 429 10.80 -6.92 19.27
CA TYR A 429 10.09 -7.11 18.00
C TYR A 429 10.55 -6.10 16.94
N ILE A 430 10.65 -4.82 17.30
CA ILE A 430 11.11 -3.77 16.38
C ILE A 430 12.55 -4.04 15.93
N ASP A 431 13.44 -4.40 16.85
CA ASP A 431 14.83 -4.75 16.53
C ASP A 431 14.92 -5.93 15.53
N GLN A 432 14.08 -6.96 15.72
CA GLN A 432 14.04 -8.12 14.84
C GLN A 432 13.35 -7.83 13.50
N LEU A 433 12.33 -6.96 13.48
CA LEU A 433 11.68 -6.50 12.25
C LEU A 433 12.68 -5.79 11.34
N GLY A 434 13.64 -5.05 11.91
CA GLY A 434 14.73 -4.39 11.19
C GLY A 434 15.65 -5.33 10.40
N LYS A 435 15.59 -6.64 10.63
CA LYS A 435 16.27 -7.64 9.78
C LYS A 435 15.59 -7.86 8.43
N ILE A 436 14.35 -7.43 8.27
CA ILE A 436 13.52 -7.67 7.08
C ILE A 436 13.13 -6.35 6.42
N VAL A 437 12.66 -5.39 7.22
CA VAL A 437 12.12 -4.11 6.75
C VAL A 437 13.10 -3.00 7.10
N ASP A 438 13.25 -2.01 6.23
CA ASP A 438 14.04 -0.82 6.56
C ASP A 438 13.29 0.02 7.60
N THR A 439 13.75 0.01 8.85
CA THR A 439 13.11 0.71 9.97
C THR A 439 13.26 2.23 9.91
N SER A 440 14.05 2.79 9.00
CA SER A 440 14.15 4.23 8.82
C SER A 440 12.94 4.84 8.11
N ASP A 441 12.14 4.02 7.43
CA ASP A 441 10.98 4.42 6.64
C ASP A 441 9.76 3.53 6.93
N ILE A 442 9.31 3.57 8.19
CA ILE A 442 8.10 2.91 8.69
C ILE A 442 7.37 3.81 9.69
N GLU A 443 6.09 3.54 9.90
CA GLU A 443 5.33 4.08 11.04
C GLU A 443 5.10 2.99 12.09
N ILE A 444 5.20 3.35 13.37
CA ILE A 444 4.96 2.44 14.49
C ILE A 444 3.94 3.09 15.42
N HIS A 445 2.86 2.38 15.71
CA HIS A 445 1.81 2.81 16.63
C HIS A 445 1.56 1.77 17.72
N TYR A 446 1.21 2.22 18.91
CA TYR A 446 0.72 1.36 19.99
C TYR A 446 -0.80 1.46 20.01
N ASN A 447 -1.53 0.33 19.89
CA ASN A 447 -2.99 0.43 19.78
C ASN A 447 -3.68 0.89 21.06
N SER A 448 -2.97 0.96 22.19
CA SER A 448 -3.42 1.70 23.37
C SER A 448 -3.68 3.19 23.12
N GLU A 449 -3.07 3.81 22.09
CA GLU A 449 -3.24 5.23 21.70
C GLU A 449 -4.71 5.59 21.45
N TRP A 450 -5.51 4.66 20.90
CA TRP A 450 -6.93 4.86 20.64
C TRP A 450 -7.82 3.91 21.46
N LEU A 451 -7.39 2.68 21.72
CA LEU A 451 -8.23 1.71 22.44
C LEU A 451 -8.38 2.03 23.93
N SER A 452 -7.39 2.69 24.55
CA SER A 452 -7.48 3.05 25.97
C SER A 452 -8.43 4.22 26.24
N GLU A 453 -8.65 5.07 25.23
CA GLU A 453 -9.51 6.25 25.30
C GLU A 453 -10.99 5.91 25.07
N MET A 454 -11.29 4.69 24.61
CA MET A 454 -12.68 4.25 24.38
C MET A 454 -13.44 4.15 25.70
N ASN A 455 -14.52 4.92 25.81
CA ASN A 455 -15.48 4.76 26.88
C ASN A 455 -16.45 3.60 26.57
N LEU A 456 -17.26 3.20 27.55
CA LEU A 456 -18.20 2.08 27.38
C LEU A 456 -19.20 2.30 26.22
N SER A 457 -19.63 3.55 25.98
CA SER A 457 -20.50 3.89 24.86
C SER A 457 -19.82 3.61 23.52
N ASP A 458 -18.55 3.98 23.39
CA ASP A 458 -17.76 3.72 22.17
C ASP A 458 -17.63 2.22 21.91
N VAL A 459 -17.38 1.44 22.96
CA VAL A 459 -17.32 -0.03 22.88
C VAL A 459 -18.66 -0.61 22.44
N ILE A 460 -19.79 -0.12 22.97
CA ILE A 460 -21.12 -0.57 22.57
C ILE A 460 -21.41 -0.19 21.11
N HIS A 461 -21.04 1.01 20.66
CA HIS A 461 -21.18 1.42 19.27
C HIS A 461 -20.34 0.57 18.32
N LEU A 462 -19.12 0.19 18.73
CA LEU A 462 -18.26 -0.72 18.00
C LEU A 462 -18.90 -2.12 17.88
N LEU A 463 -19.39 -2.66 19.00
CA LEU A 463 -20.03 -3.97 19.02
C LEU A 463 -21.34 -4.00 18.22
N ALA A 464 -22.04 -2.88 18.10
CA ALA A 464 -23.24 -2.77 17.29
C ALA A 464 -22.96 -2.90 15.77
N GLN A 465 -21.70 -2.78 15.33
CA GLN A 465 -21.33 -2.89 13.92
C GLN A 465 -21.33 -4.34 13.41
N GLY A 466 -21.25 -5.34 14.30
CA GLY A 466 -21.18 -6.75 13.94
C GLY A 466 -22.19 -7.62 14.68
N THR A 467 -22.38 -8.85 14.21
CA THR A 467 -23.32 -9.80 14.83
C THR A 467 -22.59 -10.96 15.50
N LEU A 468 -23.15 -11.47 16.58
CA LEU A 468 -22.67 -12.70 17.22
C LEU A 468 -22.60 -13.87 16.23
N SER A 469 -23.60 -13.99 15.35
CA SER A 469 -23.68 -15.04 14.32
C SER A 469 -22.46 -15.05 13.41
N GLN A 470 -21.93 -13.89 13.03
CA GLN A 470 -20.71 -13.79 12.20
C GLN A 470 -19.46 -14.24 12.96
N VAL A 471 -19.39 -13.98 14.27
CA VAL A 471 -18.24 -14.38 15.09
C VAL A 471 -18.23 -15.90 15.33
N ILE A 472 -19.38 -16.49 15.65
CA ILE A 472 -19.46 -17.93 15.99
C ILE A 472 -19.35 -18.87 14.78
N THR A 473 -19.57 -18.38 13.56
CA THR A 473 -19.34 -19.18 12.33
C THR A 473 -17.87 -19.37 12.01
N ARG A 474 -16.97 -18.66 12.71
CA ARG A 474 -15.52 -18.83 12.60
C ARG A 474 -15.10 -20.23 12.99
N ASP A 475 -14.19 -20.81 12.23
CA ASP A 475 -13.85 -22.23 12.33
C ASP A 475 -13.28 -22.66 13.69
N ASP A 476 -12.53 -21.78 14.35
CA ASP A 476 -11.96 -22.03 15.69
C ASP A 476 -13.00 -21.91 16.82
N PHE A 477 -13.88 -20.90 16.77
CA PHE A 477 -15.00 -20.78 17.70
C PHE A 477 -16.01 -21.92 17.50
N ARG A 478 -16.33 -22.26 16.25
CA ARG A 478 -17.16 -23.41 15.91
C ARG A 478 -16.58 -24.70 16.47
N LYS A 479 -15.29 -25.00 16.23
CA LYS A 479 -14.62 -26.18 16.79
C LYS A 479 -14.65 -26.21 18.32
N ARG A 480 -14.45 -25.07 18.98
CA ARG A 480 -14.53 -24.97 20.45
C ARG A 480 -15.96 -25.18 20.96
N LEU A 481 -16.97 -24.60 20.31
CA LEU A 481 -18.38 -24.80 20.64
C LEU A 481 -18.78 -26.27 20.46
N ASP A 482 -18.44 -26.88 19.34
CA ASP A 482 -18.70 -28.29 19.04
C ASP A 482 -18.00 -29.21 20.07
N ALA A 483 -16.81 -28.82 20.52
CA ALA A 483 -16.05 -29.52 21.56
C ALA A 483 -16.46 -29.15 23.01
N ASN A 484 -17.52 -28.36 23.21
CA ASN A 484 -17.93 -27.82 24.52
C ASN A 484 -16.80 -27.14 25.31
N SER A 485 -15.82 -26.57 24.62
CA SER A 485 -14.75 -25.79 25.22
C SER A 485 -15.23 -24.36 25.45
N PRO A 486 -15.07 -23.80 26.67
CA PRO A 486 -15.54 -22.45 26.98
C PRO A 486 -14.95 -21.41 26.03
N ILE A 487 -15.74 -20.44 25.60
CA ILE A 487 -15.31 -19.23 24.88
C ILE A 487 -15.70 -18.04 25.75
N ALA A 488 -14.71 -17.24 26.15
CA ALA A 488 -15.00 -16.08 26.98
C ALA A 488 -15.51 -14.91 26.12
N LEU A 489 -16.40 -14.07 26.67
CA LEU A 489 -17.02 -12.98 25.92
C LEU A 489 -16.01 -11.95 25.40
N HIS A 490 -14.91 -11.70 26.11
CA HIS A 490 -13.86 -10.78 25.65
C HIS A 490 -13.17 -11.27 24.36
N GLU A 491 -13.11 -12.59 24.13
CA GLU A 491 -12.54 -13.17 22.91
C GLU A 491 -13.39 -12.82 21.67
N ILE A 492 -14.70 -12.59 21.86
CA ILE A 492 -15.64 -12.20 20.79
C ILE A 492 -15.40 -10.74 20.37
N VAL A 493 -14.94 -9.91 21.30
CA VAL A 493 -14.71 -8.47 21.08
C VAL A 493 -13.41 -8.22 20.33
N TYR A 494 -12.42 -9.10 20.49
CA TYR A 494 -11.05 -8.95 19.97
C TYR A 494 -10.98 -8.55 18.47
N PRO A 495 -11.69 -9.23 17.53
CA PRO A 495 -11.62 -8.88 16.10
C PRO A 495 -12.04 -7.44 15.79
N PHE A 496 -12.98 -6.88 16.56
CA PHE A 496 -13.44 -5.51 16.37
C PHE A 496 -12.44 -4.48 16.90
N LEU A 497 -11.75 -4.80 18.00
CA LEU A 497 -10.69 -3.94 18.54
C LEU A 497 -9.52 -3.87 17.55
N GLN A 498 -9.08 -5.01 17.03
CA GLN A 498 -8.05 -5.04 15.98
C GLN A 498 -8.52 -4.34 14.68
N GLY A 499 -9.82 -4.42 14.38
CA GLY A 499 -10.41 -3.70 13.26
C GLY A 499 -10.36 -2.18 13.41
N MET A 500 -10.51 -1.66 14.64
CA MET A 500 -10.34 -0.25 14.93
C MET A 500 -8.91 0.25 14.66
N ASP A 501 -7.90 -0.62 14.81
CA ASP A 501 -6.52 -0.26 14.47
C ASP A 501 -6.41 0.16 13.00
N SER A 502 -7.08 -0.54 12.08
CA SER A 502 -7.08 -0.18 10.65
C SER A 502 -7.79 1.15 10.35
N VAL A 503 -8.85 1.44 11.10
CA VAL A 503 -9.58 2.70 11.00
C VAL A 503 -8.71 3.85 11.52
N ALA A 504 -8.05 3.66 12.67
CA ALA A 504 -7.19 4.66 13.29
C ALA A 504 -6.03 5.07 12.38
N VAL A 505 -5.41 4.10 11.68
CA VAL A 505 -4.25 4.36 10.82
C VAL A 505 -4.58 4.50 9.34
N ASN A 506 -5.86 4.58 8.95
CA ASN A 506 -6.28 4.68 7.54
C ASN A 506 -5.60 3.62 6.64
N SER A 507 -5.62 2.36 7.07
CA SER A 507 -4.97 1.24 6.36
C SER A 507 -5.52 1.08 4.95
N ASP A 508 -4.62 1.01 3.95
CA ASP A 508 -4.97 0.74 2.55
C ASP A 508 -4.86 -0.75 2.22
N ILE A 509 -3.87 -1.43 2.80
CA ILE A 509 -3.60 -2.86 2.66
C ILE A 509 -3.27 -3.41 4.04
N GLU A 510 -3.88 -4.53 4.46
CA GLU A 510 -3.45 -5.25 5.66
C GLU A 510 -2.89 -6.63 5.30
N VAL A 511 -1.70 -6.91 5.83
CA VAL A 511 -0.93 -8.14 5.58
C VAL A 511 -0.93 -9.00 6.84
N GLY A 512 -1.15 -10.31 6.69
CA GLY A 512 -1.09 -11.26 7.81
C GLY A 512 -1.15 -12.71 7.38
N GLY A 513 -1.25 -13.63 8.33
CA GLY A 513 -1.50 -15.05 8.07
C GLY A 513 -2.98 -15.31 7.81
N VAL A 514 -3.32 -16.39 7.09
CA VAL A 514 -4.73 -16.78 6.82
C VAL A 514 -5.58 -17.00 8.06
N ASP A 515 -4.97 -17.19 9.23
CA ASP A 515 -5.69 -17.24 10.49
C ASP A 515 -6.36 -15.88 10.79
N GLN A 516 -5.76 -14.74 10.39
CA GLN A 516 -6.27 -13.38 10.66
C GLN A 516 -7.47 -12.94 9.81
N LEU A 517 -7.94 -13.76 8.86
CA LEU A 517 -8.99 -13.40 7.88
C LEU A 517 -10.20 -12.67 8.49
N TYR A 518 -10.71 -13.18 9.62
CA TYR A 518 -11.92 -12.63 10.23
C TYR A 518 -11.68 -11.27 10.89
N ALA A 519 -10.54 -11.07 11.55
CA ALA A 519 -10.21 -9.77 12.13
C ALA A 519 -10.01 -8.71 11.04
N PHE A 520 -9.38 -9.10 9.93
CA PHE A 520 -9.18 -8.21 8.78
C PHE A 520 -10.49 -7.91 8.04
N GLN A 521 -11.45 -8.84 8.01
CA GLN A 521 -12.78 -8.57 7.49
C GLN A 521 -13.57 -7.64 8.41
N ALA A 522 -13.42 -7.76 9.73
CA ALA A 522 -14.01 -6.81 10.68
C ALA A 522 -13.45 -5.39 10.44
N ALA A 523 -12.14 -5.24 10.23
CA ALA A 523 -11.53 -3.97 9.85
C ALA A 523 -12.17 -3.34 8.60
N ARG A 524 -12.31 -4.13 7.52
CA ARG A 524 -12.95 -3.69 6.27
C ARG A 524 -14.39 -3.23 6.50
N MET A 525 -15.16 -3.98 7.28
CA MET A 525 -16.54 -3.65 7.62
C MET A 525 -16.63 -2.33 8.40
N LEU A 526 -15.72 -2.10 9.34
CA LEU A 526 -15.70 -0.86 10.13
C LEU A 526 -15.33 0.36 9.27
N GLN A 527 -14.37 0.22 8.34
CA GLN A 527 -14.05 1.25 7.36
C GLN A 527 -15.26 1.55 6.46
N ASP A 528 -15.89 0.51 5.90
CA ASP A 528 -17.08 0.65 5.03
C ASP A 528 -18.25 1.35 5.73
N ASN A 529 -18.54 0.97 6.98
CA ASN A 529 -19.61 1.58 7.78
C ASN A 529 -19.36 3.07 8.10
N ARG A 530 -18.09 3.52 8.08
CA ARG A 530 -17.71 4.93 8.23
C ARG A 530 -17.74 5.70 6.90
N GLY A 531 -17.89 4.99 5.77
CA GLY A 531 -17.79 5.54 4.43
C GLY A 531 -16.36 5.65 3.89
N ASP A 532 -15.39 5.00 4.55
CA ASP A 532 -13.99 4.94 4.12
C ASP A 532 -13.81 3.85 3.04
N ASP A 533 -12.75 3.96 2.22
CA ASP A 533 -12.39 2.94 1.24
C ASP A 533 -11.74 1.72 1.91
N PRO A 534 -12.40 0.53 1.96
CA PRO A 534 -11.92 -0.59 2.76
C PRO A 534 -10.57 -1.14 2.29
N GLN A 535 -9.70 -1.50 3.25
CA GLN A 535 -8.35 -2.01 3.00
C GLN A 535 -8.32 -3.31 2.19
N ALA A 536 -7.39 -3.48 1.25
CA ALA A 536 -7.19 -4.80 0.61
C ALA A 536 -6.49 -5.76 1.59
N LEU A 537 -6.80 -7.05 1.53
CA LEU A 537 -6.22 -8.06 2.41
C LEU A 537 -5.22 -8.92 1.65
N VAL A 538 -4.02 -9.09 2.21
CA VAL A 538 -3.00 -10.03 1.72
C VAL A 538 -2.73 -11.06 2.81
N LEU A 539 -3.29 -12.26 2.65
CA LEU A 539 -3.20 -13.32 3.65
C LEU A 539 -2.26 -14.43 3.16
N MET A 540 -1.17 -14.61 3.90
CA MET A 540 -0.14 -15.61 3.62
C MET A 540 -0.47 -16.97 4.25
N PRO A 541 -0.02 -18.09 3.64
CA PRO A 541 -0.08 -19.40 4.27
C PRO A 541 0.67 -19.44 5.61
N LEU A 542 0.22 -20.31 6.51
CA LEU A 542 0.88 -20.53 7.79
C LEU A 542 2.05 -21.51 7.62
N LEU A 543 3.28 -21.05 7.85
CA LEU A 543 4.46 -21.92 7.82
C LEU A 543 4.37 -23.00 8.90
N ARG A 544 4.50 -24.27 8.52
CA ARG A 544 4.56 -25.40 9.46
C ARG A 544 5.89 -25.43 10.19
N GLY A 545 5.84 -25.77 11.47
CA GLY A 545 7.02 -25.83 12.32
C GLY A 545 7.84 -27.10 12.11
N LEU A 546 8.89 -27.25 12.92
CA LEU A 546 9.82 -28.38 12.91
C LEU A 546 9.16 -29.75 13.15
N ASP A 547 7.95 -29.76 13.70
CA ASP A 547 7.15 -30.95 13.96
C ASP A 547 6.40 -31.48 12.72
N GLY A 548 6.46 -30.76 11.59
CA GLY A 548 5.92 -31.24 10.31
C GLY A 548 4.43 -31.00 10.07
N SER A 549 3.68 -30.62 11.11
CA SER A 549 2.22 -30.66 11.09
C SER A 549 1.55 -29.38 11.58
N ASN A 550 1.94 -28.85 12.73
CA ASN A 550 1.33 -27.64 13.27
C ASN A 550 1.99 -26.39 12.69
N LYS A 551 1.26 -25.27 12.71
CA LYS A 551 1.85 -23.96 12.42
C LYS A 551 3.02 -23.69 13.38
N MET A 552 4.03 -22.99 12.88
CA MET A 552 5.19 -22.60 13.65
C MET A 552 4.76 -21.74 14.84
N SER A 553 5.18 -22.13 16.04
CA SER A 553 4.66 -21.56 17.28
C SER A 553 5.62 -21.82 18.44
N LYS A 554 6.00 -20.75 19.13
CA LYS A 554 6.85 -20.86 20.34
C LYS A 554 6.27 -21.77 21.41
N SER A 555 4.96 -21.67 21.64
CA SER A 555 4.24 -22.49 22.62
C SER A 555 4.34 -24.00 22.36
N LEU A 556 4.64 -24.40 21.12
CA LEU A 556 4.81 -25.80 20.73
C LEU A 556 6.28 -26.22 20.66
N GLY A 557 7.22 -25.29 20.84
CA GLY A 557 8.67 -25.56 20.72
C GLY A 557 9.11 -25.93 19.30
N ASN A 558 8.27 -25.73 18.28
CA ASN A 558 8.50 -26.16 16.90
C ASN A 558 8.99 -25.01 15.99
N TYR A 559 9.67 -24.00 16.55
CA TYR A 559 9.98 -22.74 15.85
C TYR A 559 11.47 -22.55 15.56
N VAL A 560 11.72 -21.73 14.54
CA VAL A 560 13.04 -21.18 14.18
C VAL A 560 12.99 -19.69 14.41
N GLY A 561 13.73 -19.20 15.40
CA GLY A 561 13.71 -17.79 15.82
C GLY A 561 14.55 -16.92 14.89
N LEU A 562 14.15 -15.67 14.65
CA LEU A 562 14.93 -14.74 13.80
C LEU A 562 16.23 -14.28 14.46
N SER A 563 16.33 -14.45 15.77
CA SER A 563 17.49 -14.15 16.62
C SER A 563 18.27 -15.39 17.07
N ASP A 564 17.92 -16.59 16.57
CA ASP A 564 18.71 -17.80 16.84
C ASP A 564 20.17 -17.58 16.39
N ALA A 565 21.15 -18.16 17.09
CA ALA A 565 22.53 -18.16 16.61
C ALA A 565 22.61 -18.86 15.22
N PRO A 566 23.53 -18.46 14.32
CA PRO A 566 23.61 -19.00 12.96
C PRO A 566 23.62 -20.53 12.91
N GLU A 567 24.41 -21.16 13.78
CA GLU A 567 24.51 -22.63 13.89
C GLU A 567 23.19 -23.30 14.32
N ASN A 568 22.43 -22.65 15.21
CA ASN A 568 21.14 -23.15 15.68
C ASN A 568 20.06 -22.98 14.61
N MET A 569 20.03 -21.83 13.93
CA MET A 569 19.12 -21.60 12.81
C MET A 569 19.35 -22.63 11.71
N PHE A 570 20.61 -22.77 11.26
CA PHE A 570 21.02 -23.73 10.26
C PHE A 570 20.63 -25.17 10.66
N GLY A 571 20.98 -25.59 11.88
CA GLY A 571 20.66 -26.91 12.39
C GLY A 571 19.16 -27.19 12.48
N LYS A 572 18.35 -26.20 12.87
CA LYS A 572 16.88 -26.31 12.90
C LYS A 572 16.30 -26.44 11.50
N ILE A 573 16.76 -25.67 10.51
CA ILE A 573 16.30 -25.83 9.11
C ILE A 573 16.67 -27.21 8.57
N MET A 574 17.88 -27.70 8.86
CA MET A 574 18.28 -29.05 8.49
C MET A 574 17.41 -30.16 9.13
N SER A 575 16.67 -29.84 10.20
CA SER A 575 15.80 -30.79 10.91
C SER A 575 14.37 -30.86 10.38
N ILE A 576 13.95 -29.97 9.47
CA ILE A 576 12.57 -30.00 8.94
C ILE A 576 12.28 -31.32 8.22
N PRO A 577 11.06 -31.87 8.24
CA PRO A 577 10.73 -33.03 7.42
C PRO A 577 10.88 -32.73 5.92
N ASP A 578 11.32 -33.70 5.12
CA ASP A 578 11.57 -33.48 3.69
C ASP A 578 10.30 -33.07 2.93
N THR A 579 9.13 -33.49 3.42
CA THR A 579 7.81 -33.06 2.91
C THR A 579 7.53 -31.56 3.07
N LEU A 580 8.32 -30.83 3.86
CA LEU A 580 8.20 -29.39 4.05
C LEU A 580 9.22 -28.58 3.25
N ILE A 581 10.15 -29.22 2.52
CA ILE A 581 11.20 -28.50 1.79
C ILE A 581 10.59 -27.52 0.79
N GLU A 582 9.60 -27.96 0.00
CA GLU A 582 8.91 -27.07 -0.94
C GLU A 582 8.22 -25.88 -0.24
N GLU A 583 7.56 -26.12 0.89
CA GLU A 583 6.90 -25.05 1.64
C GLU A 583 7.92 -24.01 2.15
N TYR A 584 9.06 -24.45 2.67
CA TYR A 584 10.11 -23.56 3.15
C TYR A 584 10.82 -22.82 2.01
N LEU A 585 11.05 -23.49 0.87
CA LEU A 585 11.56 -22.84 -0.34
C LEU A 585 10.64 -21.68 -0.76
N ARG A 586 9.33 -21.93 -0.83
CA ARG A 586 8.35 -20.92 -1.29
C ARG A 586 8.10 -19.79 -0.28
N LEU A 587 8.10 -20.09 1.02
CA LEU A 587 7.63 -19.14 2.05
C LEU A 587 8.73 -18.50 2.89
N ALA A 588 9.90 -19.13 3.01
CA ALA A 588 10.94 -18.71 3.94
C ALA A 588 12.30 -18.40 3.29
N SER A 589 12.53 -18.84 2.04
CA SER A 589 13.77 -18.56 1.30
C SER A 589 13.70 -17.26 0.50
N SER A 590 14.87 -16.75 0.10
CA SER A 590 15.02 -15.57 -0.77
C SER A 590 15.42 -15.95 -2.21
N PHE A 591 15.31 -17.22 -2.59
CA PHE A 591 15.58 -17.67 -3.95
C PHE A 591 14.58 -17.09 -4.97
N ASP A 592 15.04 -16.89 -6.20
CA ASP A 592 14.17 -16.54 -7.31
C ASP A 592 13.26 -17.72 -7.71
N ALA A 593 12.19 -17.42 -8.46
CA ALA A 593 11.19 -18.41 -8.85
C ALA A 593 11.77 -19.56 -9.68
N VAL A 594 12.76 -19.30 -10.54
CA VAL A 594 13.38 -20.32 -11.39
C VAL A 594 14.17 -21.31 -10.53
N THR A 595 14.94 -20.79 -9.59
CA THR A 595 15.71 -21.60 -8.64
C THR A 595 14.80 -22.43 -7.73
N ILE A 596 13.68 -21.85 -7.25
CA ILE A 596 12.69 -22.59 -6.46
C ILE A 596 12.11 -23.76 -7.25
N GLU A 597 11.69 -23.55 -8.50
CA GLU A 597 11.11 -24.62 -9.32
C GLU A 597 12.12 -25.73 -9.66
N ASP A 598 13.40 -25.38 -9.88
CA ASP A 598 14.47 -26.38 -10.05
C ASP A 598 14.62 -27.25 -8.79
N PHE A 599 14.75 -26.63 -7.61
CA PHE A 599 14.88 -27.34 -6.35
C PHE A 599 13.65 -28.21 -6.04
N VAL A 600 12.44 -27.71 -6.26
CA VAL A 600 11.21 -28.48 -6.10
C VAL A 600 11.19 -29.69 -7.04
N SER A 601 11.60 -29.52 -8.31
CA SER A 601 11.71 -30.61 -9.28
C SER A 601 12.72 -31.68 -8.86
N ARG A 602 13.89 -31.29 -8.34
CA ARG A 602 14.92 -32.20 -7.83
C ARG A 602 14.41 -33.01 -6.63
N VAL A 603 13.82 -32.33 -5.65
CA VAL A 603 13.24 -32.97 -4.46
C VAL A 603 12.11 -33.94 -4.83
N ASN A 604 11.22 -33.56 -5.76
CA ASN A 604 10.13 -34.43 -6.22
C ASN A 604 10.62 -35.68 -6.96
N ARG A 605 11.79 -35.60 -7.61
CA ARG A 605 12.48 -36.75 -8.20
C ARG A 605 13.30 -37.57 -7.19
N GLY A 606 13.39 -37.11 -5.95
CA GLY A 606 14.23 -37.71 -4.90
C GLY A 606 15.73 -37.49 -5.12
N GLU A 607 16.09 -36.58 -6.02
CA GLU A 607 17.46 -36.22 -6.35
C GLU A 607 17.92 -35.11 -5.39
N ASP A 608 19.13 -35.26 -4.84
CA ASP A 608 19.83 -34.21 -4.09
C ASP A 608 19.05 -33.55 -2.94
N VAL A 609 18.07 -34.24 -2.35
CA VAL A 609 17.20 -33.71 -1.27
C VAL A 609 18.02 -33.12 -0.12
N MET A 610 19.13 -33.77 0.25
CA MET A 610 20.04 -33.28 1.29
C MET A 610 20.77 -31.99 0.86
N GLU A 611 21.21 -31.90 -0.39
CA GLU A 611 21.90 -30.72 -0.92
C GLU A 611 20.95 -29.54 -1.00
N VAL A 612 19.73 -29.73 -1.53
CA VAL A 612 18.68 -28.70 -1.55
C VAL A 612 18.39 -28.19 -0.14
N LYS A 613 18.36 -29.08 0.85
CA LYS A 613 18.13 -28.70 2.25
C LYS A 613 19.31 -27.92 2.85
N ILE A 614 20.53 -28.25 2.47
CA ILE A 614 21.75 -27.51 2.85
C ILE A 614 21.70 -26.10 2.24
N GLU A 615 21.37 -25.99 0.95
CA GLU A 615 21.23 -24.69 0.26
C GLU A 615 20.11 -23.86 0.88
N LEU A 616 18.97 -24.46 1.20
CA LEU A 616 17.88 -23.81 1.92
C LEU A 616 18.31 -23.32 3.32
N ALA A 617 19.00 -24.16 4.10
CA ALA A 617 19.50 -23.79 5.41
C ALA A 617 20.53 -22.64 5.33
N LYS A 618 21.41 -22.68 4.33
CA LYS A 618 22.40 -21.63 4.06
C LYS A 618 21.71 -20.32 3.68
N ASN A 619 20.78 -20.35 2.72
CA ASN A 619 20.04 -19.18 2.26
C ASN A 619 19.27 -18.49 3.40
N ILE A 620 18.51 -19.25 4.19
CA ILE A 620 17.76 -18.72 5.33
C ILE A 620 18.71 -18.15 6.38
N THR A 621 19.80 -18.86 6.70
CA THR A 621 20.77 -18.37 7.69
C THR A 621 21.42 -17.07 7.23
N ALA A 622 21.84 -16.98 5.98
CA ALA A 622 22.43 -15.78 5.39
C ALA A 622 21.47 -14.59 5.46
N THR A 623 20.17 -14.81 5.21
CA THR A 623 19.13 -13.78 5.20
C THR A 623 18.99 -13.05 6.54
N TYR A 624 19.17 -13.74 7.67
CA TYR A 624 19.00 -13.15 9.01
C TYR A 624 20.32 -12.87 9.76
N HIS A 625 21.44 -13.17 9.10
CA HIS A 625 22.80 -13.04 9.60
C HIS A 625 23.71 -12.46 8.49
N SER A 626 24.61 -13.27 7.93
CA SER A 626 25.51 -12.92 6.84
C SER A 626 25.89 -14.18 6.07
N ASP A 627 26.36 -14.03 4.84
CA ASP A 627 26.87 -15.16 4.04
C ASP A 627 28.04 -15.86 4.75
N GLU A 628 28.94 -15.09 5.38
CA GLU A 628 30.08 -15.65 6.11
C GLU A 628 29.66 -16.44 7.35
N GLU A 629 28.63 -16.00 8.07
CA GLU A 629 28.08 -16.74 9.21
C GLU A 629 27.33 -17.99 8.78
N ALA A 630 26.64 -17.95 7.63
CA ALA A 630 25.99 -19.12 7.05
C ALA A 630 27.01 -20.18 6.60
N ASP A 631 28.13 -19.77 6.00
CA ASP A 631 29.22 -20.67 5.64
C ASP A 631 29.88 -21.32 6.87
N LYS A 632 30.13 -20.54 7.93
CA LYS A 632 30.63 -21.09 9.21
C LYS A 632 29.62 -22.05 9.84
N ALA A 633 28.32 -21.76 9.77
CA ALA A 633 27.28 -22.64 10.27
C ALA A 633 27.24 -23.97 9.49
N LEU A 634 27.44 -23.93 8.16
CA LEU A 634 27.58 -25.13 7.32
C LEU A 634 28.83 -25.93 7.69
N GLU A 635 29.99 -25.28 7.87
CA GLU A 635 31.21 -25.97 8.34
C GLU A 635 31.00 -26.62 9.71
N HIS A 636 30.39 -25.90 10.65
CA HIS A 636 30.06 -26.42 11.97
C HIS A 636 29.10 -27.62 11.88
N PHE A 637 28.04 -27.51 11.07
CA PHE A 637 27.11 -28.60 10.81
C PHE A 637 27.83 -29.82 10.22
N ASN A 638 28.66 -29.61 9.21
CA ASN A 638 29.45 -30.67 8.57
C ASN A 638 30.41 -31.32 9.56
N ASN A 639 31.08 -30.56 10.43
CA ASN A 639 31.98 -31.11 11.44
C ASN A 639 31.21 -31.89 12.52
N HIS A 640 30.06 -31.37 12.96
CA HIS A 640 29.20 -32.04 13.94
C HIS A 640 28.55 -33.32 13.35
N PHE A 641 28.17 -33.33 12.08
CA PHE A 641 27.62 -34.51 11.41
C PHE A 641 28.70 -35.49 10.90
N ARG A 642 29.88 -35.04 10.49
CA ARG A 642 31.06 -35.89 10.20
C ARG A 642 31.54 -36.59 11.46
N SER A 643 31.57 -35.90 12.60
CA SER A 643 31.85 -36.55 13.90
C SER A 643 30.79 -37.60 14.29
N LYS A 644 29.61 -37.59 13.67
CA LYS A 644 28.54 -38.60 13.81
C LYS A 644 28.44 -39.58 12.63
N ARG A 645 29.24 -39.43 11.57
CA ARG A 645 29.37 -40.47 10.54
C ARG A 645 30.05 -41.66 11.17
N VAL A 646 29.31 -42.75 11.20
CA VAL A 646 29.75 -44.07 11.69
C VAL A 646 31.07 -44.48 11.03
N GLU A 647 31.25 -44.14 9.76
CA GLU A 647 32.44 -44.49 8.96
C GLU A 647 33.71 -43.73 9.38
N ASP A 648 33.57 -42.56 10.03
CA ASP A 648 34.67 -41.72 10.52
C ASP A 648 34.91 -41.87 12.04
N GLN A 649 34.11 -42.69 12.73
CA GLN A 649 34.28 -42.98 14.15
C GLN A 649 35.49 -43.90 14.35
N GLN A 650 36.45 -43.45 15.17
CA GLN A 650 37.61 -44.27 15.52
C GLN A 650 37.16 -45.49 16.33
N PHE A 651 37.50 -46.69 15.85
CA PHE A 651 37.29 -47.91 16.61
C PHE A 651 38.20 -47.90 17.84
N LYS A 652 37.61 -47.99 19.03
CA LYS A 652 38.39 -48.11 20.26
C LYS A 652 38.94 -49.53 20.33
N GLN A 653 40.26 -49.67 20.44
CA GLN A 653 40.86 -50.99 20.65
C GLN A 653 40.45 -51.51 22.04
N VAL A 654 39.95 -52.74 22.09
CA VAL A 654 39.53 -53.40 23.33
C VAL A 654 40.23 -54.76 23.43
N GLU A 655 40.95 -54.95 24.53
CA GLU A 655 41.53 -56.25 24.86
C GLU A 655 40.44 -57.23 25.26
N ILE A 656 40.36 -58.36 24.56
CA ILE A 656 39.44 -59.46 24.89
C ILE A 656 40.23 -60.69 25.38
N PRO A 657 39.69 -61.48 26.32
CA PRO A 657 40.27 -62.74 26.72
C PRO A 657 40.43 -63.71 25.54
N SER A 658 41.50 -64.53 25.55
CA SER A 658 41.78 -65.51 24.48
C SER A 658 40.70 -66.60 24.34
N ASP A 659 39.90 -66.83 25.38
CA ASP A 659 38.79 -67.79 25.42
C ASP A 659 37.44 -67.16 25.03
N ALA A 660 37.38 -65.85 24.74
CA ALA A 660 36.18 -65.19 24.24
C ALA A 660 35.97 -65.49 22.74
N THR A 661 35.23 -66.57 22.44
CA THR A 661 35.02 -67.06 21.07
C THR A 661 33.69 -66.63 20.45
N SER A 662 32.74 -66.13 21.24
CA SER A 662 31.40 -65.73 20.78
C SER A 662 31.22 -64.20 20.76
N LEU A 663 30.30 -63.71 19.94
CA LEU A 663 29.92 -62.27 19.92
C LEU A 663 29.44 -61.81 21.31
N VAL A 664 28.80 -62.70 22.04
CA VAL A 664 28.28 -62.42 23.38
C VAL A 664 29.42 -62.19 24.37
N ASP A 665 30.42 -63.06 24.36
CA ASP A 665 31.56 -62.97 25.27
C ASP A 665 32.39 -61.72 24.96
N ILE A 666 32.56 -61.39 23.67
CA ILE A 666 33.26 -60.18 23.22
C ILE A 666 32.55 -58.89 23.68
N LEU A 667 31.23 -58.78 23.49
CA LEU A 667 30.49 -57.58 23.87
C LEU A 667 30.37 -57.40 25.39
N ILE A 668 30.37 -58.49 26.15
CA ILE A 668 30.41 -58.45 27.62
C ILE A 668 31.80 -58.07 28.10
N ALA A 669 32.86 -58.69 27.58
CA ALA A 669 34.24 -58.36 27.92
C ALA A 669 34.59 -56.90 27.57
N ALA A 670 34.02 -56.38 26.48
CA ALA A 670 34.16 -54.99 26.07
C ALA A 670 33.32 -54.00 26.90
N GLY A 671 32.50 -54.47 27.84
CA GLY A 671 31.61 -53.64 28.65
C GLY A 671 30.46 -52.98 27.88
N ILE A 672 30.14 -53.48 26.67
CA ILE A 672 29.07 -52.96 25.82
C ILE A 672 27.71 -53.55 26.21
N ALA A 673 27.71 -54.78 26.74
CA ALA A 673 26.51 -55.44 27.25
C ALA A 673 26.78 -56.07 28.61
N GLU A 674 25.81 -56.03 29.51
CA GLU A 674 25.90 -56.64 30.85
C GLU A 674 25.41 -58.09 30.86
N THR A 675 24.56 -58.48 29.90
CA THR A 675 23.95 -59.81 29.85
C THR A 675 23.83 -60.38 28.43
N ARG A 676 23.80 -61.71 28.31
CA ARG A 676 23.58 -62.40 27.02
C ARG A 676 22.26 -61.96 26.35
N SER A 677 21.22 -61.73 27.14
CA SER A 677 19.91 -61.26 26.66
C SER A 677 19.97 -59.86 26.03
N GLN A 678 20.84 -58.98 26.54
CA GLN A 678 21.05 -57.64 25.98
C GLN A 678 21.75 -57.72 24.61
N VAL A 679 22.75 -58.59 24.47
CA VAL A 679 23.40 -58.85 23.17
C VAL A 679 22.39 -59.37 22.14
N ARG A 680 21.57 -60.36 22.53
CA ARG A 680 20.52 -60.89 21.66
C ARG A 680 19.54 -59.81 21.22
N ARG A 681 19.12 -58.92 22.13
CA ARG A 681 18.27 -57.77 21.81
C ARG A 681 18.94 -56.83 20.80
N PHE A 682 20.23 -56.56 20.92
CA PHE A 682 20.94 -55.72 19.95
C PHE A 682 20.98 -56.37 18.55
N VAL A 683 21.18 -57.68 18.47
CA VAL A 683 21.16 -58.41 17.19
C VAL A 683 19.76 -58.44 16.59
N ASP A 684 18.73 -58.77 17.39
CA ASP A 684 17.34 -58.84 16.93
C ASP A 684 16.81 -57.47 16.46
N GLN A 685 17.29 -56.38 17.08
CA GLN A 685 17.00 -55.01 16.64
C GLN A 685 17.85 -54.56 15.44
N GLY A 686 18.75 -55.41 14.95
CA GLY A 686 19.63 -55.10 13.82
C GLY A 686 20.68 -54.03 14.13
N ALA A 687 21.03 -53.84 15.40
CA ALA A 687 21.97 -52.82 15.85
C ALA A 687 23.44 -53.25 15.76
N VAL A 688 23.73 -54.55 15.55
CA VAL A 688 25.10 -55.07 15.51
C VAL A 688 25.60 -55.23 14.08
N ARG A 689 26.81 -54.75 13.81
CA ARG A 689 27.59 -55.03 12.59
C ARG A 689 29.00 -55.52 12.93
N ILE A 690 29.52 -56.46 12.17
CA ILE A 690 30.89 -56.97 12.27
C ILE A 690 31.55 -56.74 10.90
N ASP A 691 32.68 -56.04 10.88
CA ASP A 691 33.43 -55.67 9.66
C ASP A 691 32.56 -55.02 8.56
N GLY A 692 31.56 -54.24 9.01
CA GLY A 692 30.61 -53.54 8.14
C GLY A 692 29.34 -54.32 7.79
N GLU A 693 29.33 -55.64 7.96
CA GLU A 693 28.18 -56.51 7.67
C GLU A 693 27.22 -56.59 8.86
N LYS A 694 25.91 -56.54 8.57
CA LYS A 694 24.86 -56.62 9.60
C LYS A 694 24.65 -58.06 10.05
N VAL A 695 24.68 -58.29 11.36
CA VAL A 695 24.34 -59.60 11.94
C VAL A 695 22.82 -59.79 11.85
N ALA A 696 22.37 -60.86 11.21
CA ALA A 696 20.95 -61.11 11.03
C ALA A 696 20.31 -61.67 12.33
N PRO A 697 19.02 -61.35 12.60
CA PRO A 697 18.28 -61.98 13.69
C PRO A 697 18.26 -63.51 13.54
N GLY A 698 18.57 -64.23 14.60
CA GLY A 698 18.63 -65.69 14.60
C GLY A 698 19.92 -66.31 14.04
N THR A 699 20.93 -65.52 13.63
CA THR A 699 22.26 -66.05 13.31
C THR A 699 22.89 -66.67 14.55
N ALA A 700 23.46 -67.89 14.43
CA ALA A 700 24.26 -68.48 15.49
C ALA A 700 25.59 -67.72 15.60
N TYR A 701 25.80 -67.02 16.72
CA TYR A 701 27.00 -66.22 17.00
C TYR A 701 27.84 -66.83 18.14
N ASP A 702 27.68 -68.14 18.37
CA ASP A 702 28.32 -68.91 19.44
C ASP A 702 29.82 -69.16 19.20
N ALA A 703 30.27 -69.09 17.95
CA ALA A 703 31.68 -69.20 17.58
C ALA A 703 31.99 -68.35 16.34
N LEU A 704 32.74 -67.27 16.53
CA LEU A 704 33.23 -66.42 15.43
C LEU A 704 34.52 -67.04 14.84
N PRO A 705 34.67 -67.05 13.50
CA PRO A 705 35.82 -67.68 12.83
C PRO A 705 37.15 -66.97 13.09
N LYS A 706 37.10 -65.70 13.50
CA LYS A 706 38.23 -64.88 13.91
C LYS A 706 37.73 -63.95 15.02
N VAL A 707 38.53 -63.74 16.05
CA VAL A 707 38.19 -62.81 17.14
C VAL A 707 39.20 -61.69 17.33
N ASP A 708 40.36 -61.75 16.67
CA ASP A 708 41.38 -60.70 16.69
C ASP A 708 41.22 -59.71 15.53
N GLY A 709 41.29 -58.40 15.81
CA GLY A 709 41.13 -57.32 14.85
C GLY A 709 39.74 -57.22 14.22
N LEU A 710 38.67 -57.69 14.89
CA LEU A 710 37.30 -57.53 14.41
C LEU A 710 36.81 -56.12 14.70
N LYS A 711 36.24 -55.46 13.69
CA LYS A 711 35.60 -54.16 13.84
C LYS A 711 34.12 -54.33 14.11
N ILE A 712 33.72 -54.20 15.37
CA ILE A 712 32.35 -54.40 15.82
C ILE A 712 31.70 -53.06 16.11
N ARG A 713 30.52 -52.84 15.51
CA ARG A 713 29.66 -51.69 15.76
C ARG A 713 28.38 -52.14 16.44
N VAL A 714 28.01 -51.48 17.54
CA VAL A 714 26.71 -51.67 18.20
C VAL A 714 25.98 -50.32 18.28
N GLY A 715 24.86 -50.22 17.58
CA GLY A 715 24.04 -49.00 17.53
C GLY A 715 24.72 -47.84 16.82
N LYS A 716 24.57 -46.62 17.37
CA LYS A 716 25.14 -45.37 16.82
C LYS A 716 26.38 -44.88 17.57
N THR A 717 26.77 -45.51 18.68
CA THR A 717 27.73 -44.94 19.64
C THR A 717 28.85 -45.89 20.07
N ALA A 718 28.73 -47.21 19.87
CA ALA A 718 29.76 -48.16 20.27
C ALA A 718 30.49 -48.73 19.04
N PHE A 719 31.80 -48.45 18.98
CA PHE A 719 32.72 -48.84 17.91
C PHE A 719 33.98 -49.44 18.54
N ILE A 720 34.18 -50.75 18.41
CA ILE A 720 35.34 -51.43 19.00
C ILE A 720 36.11 -52.27 17.99
N GLU A 721 37.42 -52.25 18.11
CA GLU A 721 38.33 -53.16 17.40
C GLU A 721 38.90 -54.13 18.42
N THR A 722 38.67 -55.42 18.23
CA THR A 722 39.12 -56.43 19.19
C THR A 722 40.63 -56.66 19.09
N ALA A 723 41.29 -56.81 20.23
CA ALA A 723 42.68 -57.25 20.31
C ALA A 723 42.76 -58.42 21.29
N VAL A 724 43.22 -59.58 20.85
CA VAL A 724 43.30 -60.75 21.74
C VAL A 724 44.45 -60.56 22.71
N LYS A 725 44.15 -60.65 24.00
CA LYS A 725 45.14 -60.59 25.06
C LYS A 725 46.00 -61.85 25.01
N SER A 726 47.33 -61.66 24.92
CA SER A 726 48.33 -62.74 24.85
C SER A 726 48.36 -63.60 26.11
#